data_AF-A0A949ZMP9-F1
#
_entry.id   AF-A0A949ZMP9-F1
#
_cell.length_a   1.000
_cell.length_b   1.000
_cell.length_c   1.000
_cell.angle_alpha   90.00
_cell.angle_beta   90.00
_cell.angle_gamma   90.00
#
_symmetry.space_group_name_H-M   'P 1'
#
loop_
_entity.id
_entity.type
_entity.pdbx_description
1 polymer ?
#
loop_
_entity_poly.entity_id
_entity_poly.type
_entity_poly.pdbx_seq_one_letter_code
_entity_poly.pdbx_strand_id
1 'polypeptide(L)'
;MSHPVEWPRLPRRRRSRLPLILALIVIAVFLTFRSAVSYYVEALWFGSLGYGDVFWQSLRLKSTTFMVFFAATFFALYVPFLLLKRKYLSPDLEAPTIYIGGRPIHLPVDRAMRIVGGLVAVVIALAVGASMMLEWPTFALYWHAQSAAGAADPVFSRSLGFYFFRLPVLQLVSGWLLGMAVAVCILAGVFMAISGGARALSRDRIFAPARWRAFSIAFAVFLLVLAFRTWLSRFDPLFDDHTIFSGVGYTDAHVVLPGLMVVSVALGIGAVIAALNAVRAARARLLVIAVAPAAVCYIGFQLIALYVGSFVVKPNELVRERPYIARNIELTRQAWGLDRVAAHEFPAETTVEALDPAGNQATLQNIRLWDWRALQDTLRQIQEIRTYYDFPDIDIDRYPIDGSVRQVMLAARELSIEKLPESSRNWINEKLIYTHGYGITMNPVNGFTPEGLPTLILSNMPVQSTSPSVKVTRPEIYFGEMTSTDVYVKTRQQEFNYPQGQSNNLASYEGNGGIQVGGFLRRVLISIDRGDLGKLPFSDDVNSESRLLMRRNIRERVLTLAPFLTFDSDPYVVVGEDGRLSWMMDGFTSSGNYPYARHFATNAEGDAVNYLRNSVKAVIDAYDGTVTFYVFDPEDPIIQAWRRIFPALFKDASAMPPGLVKHVRYPEMLLKLQAQVYALYHMADPEVFYNREDLWTVANEVGMTQGGEQATQPMEPNFVLMKLPGESGLEFIEMLPFTPANRNNLIGWIAGRCDGAHYGSLVAYAFPKNRLVDGPMQVEARIDQNAQLSGQLTLWNQQGSHVRRGTLLVIPSGRGLLYAEPIYLQAERSPMPELRLVVLALQDRLAYGPTFEAAFTALFGGAAPAPLSAAAPASSAPAGKPGANASGDVSALISDAARDLSDYQRLTAEGKLGEAGQKLDELKRVLGELQRRKQ
;
A
#
# COMPACT_ATOMS: atom_id res chain seq x y z
N MET A 1 29.40 88.00 22.81
CA MET A 1 29.71 86.68 23.39
C MET A 1 28.41 85.93 23.65
N SER A 2 28.11 84.94 22.81
CA SER A 2 27.27 83.75 23.09
C SER A 2 27.06 83.01 21.76
N HIS A 3 27.83 81.95 21.55
CA HIS A 3 27.67 81.03 20.42
C HIS A 3 26.40 80.20 20.61
N PRO A 4 25.46 80.14 19.65
CA PRO A 4 24.47 79.08 19.60
C PRO A 4 25.10 77.86 18.91
N VAL A 5 25.04 76.74 19.62
CA VAL A 5 25.51 75.42 19.21
C VAL A 5 24.75 74.92 17.97
N GLU A 6 25.45 74.72 16.86
CA GLU A 6 24.93 74.00 15.70
C GLU A 6 25.04 72.48 15.93
N TRP A 7 23.90 71.80 16.02
CA TRP A 7 23.85 70.34 15.96
C TRP A 7 23.96 69.87 14.51
N PRO A 8 24.89 68.96 14.15
CA PRO A 8 24.98 68.45 12.79
C PRO A 8 23.76 67.57 12.46
N ARG A 9 23.04 67.95 11.41
CA ARG A 9 21.96 67.14 10.81
C ARG A 9 22.58 65.87 10.22
N LEU A 10 22.27 64.70 10.80
CA LEU A 10 22.63 63.42 10.22
C LEU A 10 22.01 63.26 8.80
N PRO A 11 22.78 62.84 7.78
CA PRO A 11 22.27 62.66 6.44
C PRO A 11 21.29 61.48 6.39
N ARG A 12 20.07 61.72 5.90
CA ARG A 12 19.11 60.65 5.54
C ARG A 12 19.68 59.79 4.41
N ARG A 13 20.35 58.69 4.78
CA ARG A 13 20.83 57.66 3.84
C ARG A 13 19.61 57.02 3.17
N ARG A 14 19.37 57.35 1.91
CA ARG A 14 18.42 56.66 1.03
C ARG A 14 18.93 55.21 0.88
N ARG A 15 18.46 54.28 1.73
CA ARG A 15 18.81 52.84 1.62
C ARG A 15 18.41 52.40 0.20
N SER A 16 19.40 52.24 -0.67
CA SER A 16 19.17 51.73 -2.02
C SER A 16 18.59 50.32 -1.86
N ARG A 17 17.47 50.04 -2.53
CA ARG A 17 16.88 48.68 -2.59
C ARG A 17 17.67 47.77 -3.55
N LEU A 18 18.72 48.29 -4.19
CA LEU A 18 19.58 47.60 -5.14
C LEU A 18 20.25 46.33 -4.58
N PRO A 19 20.89 46.34 -3.39
CA PRO A 19 21.47 45.12 -2.80
C PRO A 19 20.41 44.06 -2.49
N LEU A 20 19.20 44.47 -2.10
CA LEU A 20 18.09 43.55 -1.84
C LEU A 20 17.59 42.88 -3.13
N ILE A 21 17.44 43.66 -4.20
CA ILE A 21 17.01 43.16 -5.52
C ILE A 21 18.10 42.25 -6.11
N LEU A 22 19.37 42.63 -5.99
CA LEU A 22 20.49 41.80 -6.44
C LEU A 22 20.56 40.49 -5.66
N ALA A 23 20.39 40.52 -4.34
CA ALA A 23 20.32 39.31 -3.51
C ALA A 23 19.14 38.40 -3.93
N LEU A 24 17.95 38.96 -4.19
CA LEU A 24 16.80 38.22 -4.68
C LEU A 24 17.04 37.57 -6.05
N ILE A 25 17.69 38.28 -6.98
CA ILE A 25 18.05 37.74 -8.29
C ILE A 25 19.07 36.61 -8.14
N VAL A 26 20.09 36.78 -7.30
CA VAL A 26 21.09 35.74 -7.04
C VAL A 26 20.45 34.50 -6.41
N ILE A 27 19.53 34.67 -5.46
CA ILE A 27 18.77 33.56 -4.87
C ILE A 27 17.91 32.87 -5.94
N ALA A 28 17.20 33.63 -6.78
CA ALA A 28 16.38 33.05 -7.84
C ALA A 28 17.23 32.29 -8.88
N VAL A 29 18.37 32.83 -9.29
CA VAL A 29 19.32 32.18 -10.20
C VAL A 29 19.89 30.92 -9.56
N PHE A 30 20.24 30.96 -8.27
CA PHE A 30 20.75 29.79 -7.56
C PHE A 30 19.70 28.68 -7.43
N LEU A 31 18.46 29.02 -7.08
CA LEU A 31 17.36 28.05 -6.96
C LEU A 31 16.99 27.43 -8.32
N THR A 32 16.96 28.25 -9.38
CA THR A 32 16.69 27.77 -10.75
C THR A 32 17.84 26.92 -11.28
N PHE A 33 19.09 27.29 -11.01
CA PHE A 33 20.25 26.49 -11.37
C PHE A 33 20.23 25.12 -10.68
N ARG A 34 20.03 25.08 -9.35
CA ARG A 34 19.93 23.81 -8.61
C ARG A 34 18.82 22.91 -9.17
N SER A 35 17.66 23.49 -9.48
CA SER A 35 16.55 22.76 -10.08
C SER A 35 16.91 22.21 -11.46
N ALA A 36 17.57 23.02 -12.31
CA ALA A 36 18.01 22.59 -13.64
C ALA A 36 19.05 21.46 -13.58
N VAL A 37 19.97 21.50 -12.61
CA VAL A 37 20.91 20.40 -12.36
C VAL A 37 20.16 19.13 -11.95
N SER A 38 19.15 19.25 -11.10
CA SER A 38 18.33 18.10 -10.69
C SER A 38 17.60 17.46 -11.88
N TYR A 39 16.92 18.26 -12.71
CA TYR A 39 16.29 17.76 -13.95
C TYR A 39 17.30 17.08 -14.89
N TYR A 40 18.53 17.59 -14.97
CA TYR A 40 19.58 16.97 -15.76
C TYR A 40 19.99 15.59 -15.20
N VAL A 41 20.21 15.48 -13.88
CA VAL A 41 20.55 14.21 -13.23
C VAL A 41 19.39 13.21 -13.34
N GLU A 42 18.15 13.67 -13.23
CA GLU A 42 16.96 12.84 -13.49
C GLU A 42 16.90 12.33 -14.93
N ALA A 43 17.13 13.20 -15.92
CA ALA A 43 17.16 12.79 -17.33
C ALA A 43 18.23 11.70 -17.58
N LEU A 44 19.40 11.83 -16.94
CA LEU A 44 20.46 10.83 -17.01
C LEU A 44 20.05 9.49 -16.38
N TRP A 45 19.30 9.54 -15.29
CA TRP A 45 18.79 8.34 -14.60
C TRP A 45 17.78 7.57 -15.45
N PHE A 46 16.76 8.27 -15.96
CA PHE A 46 15.79 7.67 -16.88
C PHE A 46 16.49 7.11 -18.11
N GLY A 47 17.48 7.83 -18.66
CA GLY A 47 18.33 7.36 -19.75
C GLY A 47 19.10 6.08 -19.41
N SER A 48 19.64 5.96 -18.19
CA SER A 48 20.38 4.76 -17.77
C SER A 48 19.53 3.49 -17.69
N LEU A 49 18.21 3.64 -17.55
CA LEU A 49 17.25 2.53 -17.51
C LEU A 49 16.57 2.26 -18.86
N GLY A 50 16.89 3.05 -19.90
CA GLY A 50 16.23 2.97 -21.21
C GLY A 50 14.87 3.69 -21.27
N TYR A 51 14.47 4.42 -20.22
CA TYR A 51 13.20 5.15 -20.13
C TYR A 51 13.35 6.66 -20.34
N GLY A 52 14.39 7.10 -21.07
CA GLY A 52 14.62 8.51 -21.39
C GLY A 52 13.42 9.20 -22.05
N ASP A 53 12.72 8.48 -22.93
CA ASP A 53 11.52 8.98 -23.61
C ASP A 53 10.36 9.25 -22.63
N VAL A 54 10.23 8.44 -21.58
CA VAL A 54 9.20 8.62 -20.53
C VAL A 54 9.41 9.93 -19.79
N PHE A 55 10.67 10.25 -19.45
CA PHE A 55 11.02 11.51 -18.79
C PHE A 55 10.67 12.72 -19.66
N TRP A 56 11.13 12.73 -20.92
CA TRP A 56 10.88 13.86 -21.82
C TRP A 56 9.39 14.02 -22.15
N GLN A 57 8.66 12.91 -22.30
CA GLN A 57 7.22 12.93 -22.51
C GLN A 57 6.47 13.45 -21.28
N SER A 58 6.83 13.00 -20.08
CA SER A 58 6.26 13.52 -18.82
C SER A 58 6.56 15.02 -18.65
N LEU A 59 7.80 15.45 -18.89
CA LEU A 59 8.20 16.84 -18.81
C LEU A 59 7.46 17.70 -19.85
N ARG A 60 7.25 17.19 -21.07
CA ARG A 60 6.48 17.86 -22.12
C ARG A 60 5.02 18.04 -21.69
N LEU A 61 4.38 17.00 -21.16
CA LEU A 61 2.99 17.07 -20.69
C LEU A 61 2.86 18.07 -19.53
N LYS A 62 3.70 17.96 -18.49
CA LYS A 62 3.75 18.90 -17.37
C LYS A 62 3.96 20.34 -17.84
N SER A 63 4.94 20.58 -18.70
CA SER A 63 5.25 21.91 -19.24
C SER A 63 4.13 22.45 -20.12
N THR A 64 3.47 21.60 -20.91
CA THR A 64 2.34 22.00 -21.75
C THR A 64 1.15 22.43 -20.90
N THR A 65 0.78 21.63 -19.90
CA THR A 65 -0.30 21.98 -18.95
C THR A 65 0.03 23.27 -18.21
N PHE A 66 1.26 23.40 -17.69
CA PHE A 66 1.72 24.63 -17.03
C PHE A 66 1.56 25.85 -17.96
N MET A 67 2.09 25.79 -19.18
CA MET A 67 2.09 26.94 -20.09
C MET A 67 0.69 27.33 -20.56
N VAL A 68 -0.18 26.35 -20.81
CA VAL A 68 -1.58 26.60 -21.20
C VAL A 68 -2.31 27.33 -20.07
N PHE A 69 -2.27 26.82 -18.84
CA PHE A 69 -2.98 27.44 -17.71
C PHE A 69 -2.31 28.72 -17.22
N PHE A 70 -0.99 28.85 -17.32
CA PHE A 70 -0.27 30.10 -17.07
C PHE A 70 -0.74 31.19 -18.03
N ALA A 71 -0.69 30.93 -19.34
CA ALA A 71 -1.11 31.90 -20.35
C ALA A 71 -2.60 32.24 -20.20
N ALA A 72 -3.46 31.22 -20.07
CA ALA A 72 -4.89 31.42 -19.91
C ALA A 72 -5.22 32.26 -18.67
N THR A 73 -4.60 31.96 -17.52
CA THR A 73 -4.79 32.71 -16.26
C THR A 73 -4.26 34.14 -16.38
N PHE A 74 -3.07 34.31 -16.95
CA PHE A 74 -2.48 35.63 -17.15
C PHE A 74 -3.38 36.53 -17.99
N PHE A 75 -3.82 36.05 -19.16
CA PHE A 75 -4.71 36.84 -20.02
C PHE A 75 -6.09 37.08 -19.39
N ALA A 76 -6.64 36.08 -18.72
CA ALA A 76 -7.95 36.20 -18.07
C ALA A 76 -7.96 37.17 -16.87
N LEU A 77 -6.82 37.47 -16.23
CA LEU A 77 -6.71 38.53 -15.22
C LEU A 77 -6.25 39.87 -15.80
N TYR A 78 -5.23 39.85 -16.67
CA TYR A 78 -4.57 41.05 -17.15
C TYR A 78 -5.43 41.83 -18.14
N VAL A 79 -6.19 41.15 -19.01
CA VAL A 79 -7.07 41.84 -19.97
C VAL A 79 -8.20 42.58 -19.24
N PRO A 80 -8.98 41.96 -18.33
CA PRO A 80 -9.95 42.70 -17.53
C PRO A 80 -9.32 43.82 -16.70
N PHE A 81 -8.14 43.62 -16.13
CA PHE A 81 -7.40 44.68 -15.43
C PHE A 81 -7.14 45.90 -16.31
N LEU A 82 -6.64 45.71 -17.54
CA LEU A 82 -6.39 46.80 -18.48
C LEU A 82 -7.68 47.52 -18.89
N LEU A 83 -8.76 46.77 -19.15
CA LEU A 83 -10.07 47.32 -19.52
C LEU A 83 -10.67 48.13 -18.37
N LEU A 84 -10.61 47.61 -17.14
CA LEU A 84 -11.08 48.28 -15.92
C LEU A 84 -10.25 49.54 -15.65
N LYS A 85 -8.92 49.44 -15.75
CA LYS A 85 -8.03 50.59 -15.60
C LYS A 85 -8.39 51.69 -16.60
N ARG A 86 -8.50 51.38 -17.90
CA ARG A 86 -8.86 52.35 -18.94
C ARG A 86 -10.20 53.04 -18.68
N LYS A 87 -11.16 52.33 -18.08
CA LYS A 87 -12.52 52.82 -17.87
C LYS A 87 -12.72 53.61 -16.57
N TYR A 88 -12.07 53.19 -15.48
CA TYR A 88 -12.28 53.77 -14.15
C TYR A 88 -11.17 54.74 -13.74
N LEU A 89 -9.98 54.64 -14.33
CA LEU A 89 -8.86 55.57 -14.15
C LEU A 89 -8.59 56.26 -15.51
N SER A 90 -9.37 57.30 -15.81
CA SER A 90 -9.09 58.19 -16.95
C SER A 90 -7.80 59.00 -16.70
N PRO A 91 -7.11 59.48 -17.75
CA PRO A 91 -5.89 60.32 -17.62
C PRO A 91 -6.09 61.61 -16.80
N ASP A 92 -7.34 62.04 -16.59
CA ASP A 92 -7.71 63.29 -15.89
C ASP A 92 -7.69 63.19 -14.36
N LEU A 93 -7.34 62.04 -13.76
CA LEU A 93 -6.85 62.05 -12.38
C LEU A 93 -5.46 62.70 -12.40
N GLU A 94 -5.43 64.03 -12.28
CA GLU A 94 -4.23 64.80 -12.00
C GLU A 94 -3.40 64.03 -10.98
N ALA A 95 -2.20 63.61 -11.37
CA ALA A 95 -1.27 62.92 -10.48
C ALA A 95 -1.25 63.70 -9.17
N PRO A 96 -1.59 63.10 -8.00
CA PRO A 96 -1.74 63.85 -6.77
C PRO A 96 -0.44 64.63 -6.54
N THR A 97 -0.52 65.94 -6.71
CA THR A 97 0.63 66.83 -6.63
C THR A 97 0.95 66.98 -5.16
N ILE A 98 1.75 66.06 -4.63
CA ILE A 98 2.21 66.15 -3.25
C ILE A 98 3.30 67.24 -3.25
N TYR A 99 2.97 68.42 -2.74
CA TYR A 99 3.92 69.51 -2.54
C TYR A 99 4.81 69.19 -1.35
N ILE A 100 6.05 68.77 -1.60
CA ILE A 100 7.10 68.66 -0.58
C ILE A 100 8.08 69.81 -0.82
N GLY A 101 8.03 70.85 0.03
CA GLY A 101 8.90 72.02 -0.09
C GLY A 101 8.62 72.90 -1.32
N GLY A 102 7.34 73.10 -1.68
CA GLY A 102 6.94 74.06 -2.72
C GLY A 102 7.19 73.64 -4.18
N ARG A 103 7.66 72.41 -4.44
CA ARG A 103 7.82 71.86 -5.80
C ARG A 103 6.80 70.75 -6.08
N PRO A 104 6.05 70.81 -7.19
CA PRO A 104 5.14 69.74 -7.58
C PRO A 104 5.95 68.52 -8.08
N ILE A 105 5.72 67.34 -7.50
CA ILE A 105 6.31 66.06 -7.97
C ILE A 105 5.19 65.21 -8.57
N HIS A 106 5.24 64.95 -9.87
CA HIS A 106 4.32 64.04 -10.54
C HIS A 106 4.78 62.59 -10.36
N LEU A 107 4.03 61.81 -9.57
CA LEU A 107 4.23 60.35 -9.48
C LEU A 107 3.66 59.68 -10.74
N PRO A 108 4.42 58.83 -11.47
CA PRO A 108 3.91 58.07 -12.61
C PRO A 108 3.07 56.87 -12.13
N VAL A 109 1.96 57.16 -11.45
CA VAL A 109 1.03 56.16 -10.86
C VAL A 109 0.49 55.21 -11.93
N ASP A 110 0.24 55.71 -13.14
CA ASP A 110 -0.26 54.92 -14.26
C ASP A 110 0.69 53.79 -14.69
N ARG A 111 1.99 54.11 -14.82
CA ARG A 111 3.03 53.15 -15.20
C ARG A 111 3.29 52.17 -14.06
N ALA A 112 3.34 52.67 -12.83
CA ALA A 112 3.51 51.84 -11.63
C ALA A 112 2.36 50.83 -11.47
N MET A 113 1.10 51.25 -11.63
CA MET A 113 -0.06 50.34 -11.55
C MET A 113 -0.07 49.31 -12.68
N ARG A 114 0.35 49.66 -13.90
CA ARG A 114 0.50 48.70 -14.99
C ARG A 114 1.51 47.61 -14.66
N ILE A 115 2.65 48.00 -14.11
CA ILE A 115 3.72 47.09 -13.71
C ILE A 115 3.27 46.22 -12.53
N VAL A 116 2.67 46.82 -11.50
CA VAL A 116 2.19 46.09 -10.30
C VAL A 116 1.05 45.14 -10.67
N GLY A 117 0.05 45.58 -11.45
CA GLY A 117 -1.05 44.72 -11.89
C GLY A 117 -0.59 43.59 -12.81
N GLY A 118 0.37 43.87 -13.71
CA GLY A 118 1.03 42.83 -14.50
C GLY A 118 1.80 41.83 -13.63
N LEU A 119 2.57 42.31 -12.66
CA LEU A 119 3.33 41.46 -11.73
C LEU A 119 2.41 40.59 -10.88
N VAL A 120 1.32 41.14 -10.34
CA VAL A 120 0.32 40.38 -9.58
C VAL A 120 -0.35 39.32 -10.46
N ALA A 121 -0.73 39.66 -11.70
CA ALA A 121 -1.30 38.70 -12.64
C ALA A 121 -0.31 37.57 -12.99
N VAL A 122 0.98 37.89 -13.17
CA VAL A 122 2.03 36.89 -13.38
C VAL A 122 2.19 35.99 -12.17
N VAL A 123 2.25 36.53 -10.95
CA VAL A 123 2.39 35.73 -9.72
C VAL A 123 1.22 34.76 -9.55
N ILE A 124 -0.03 35.22 -9.75
CA ILE A 124 -1.20 34.35 -9.70
C ILE A 124 -1.17 33.32 -10.83
N ALA A 125 -0.81 33.71 -12.05
CA ALA A 125 -0.69 32.80 -13.18
C ALA A 125 0.38 31.73 -12.96
N LEU A 126 1.53 32.06 -12.34
CA LEU A 126 2.56 31.10 -11.97
C LEU A 126 2.03 30.10 -10.94
N ALA A 127 1.32 30.57 -9.90
CA ALA A 127 0.75 29.71 -8.87
C ALA A 127 -0.31 28.77 -9.43
N VAL A 128 -1.24 29.28 -10.24
CA VAL A 128 -2.29 28.47 -10.89
C VAL A 128 -1.69 27.52 -11.92
N GLY A 129 -0.74 27.98 -12.73
CA GLY A 129 -0.03 27.13 -13.69
C GLY A 129 0.72 25.99 -13.01
N ALA A 130 1.39 26.25 -11.88
CA ALA A 130 2.07 25.24 -11.08
C ALA A 130 1.08 24.26 -10.43
N SER A 131 -0.06 24.74 -9.93
CA SER A 131 -1.11 23.88 -9.38
C SER A 131 -1.70 22.95 -10.45
N MET A 132 -2.03 23.48 -11.63
CA MET A 132 -2.56 22.66 -12.74
C MET A 132 -1.51 21.70 -13.33
N MET A 133 -0.22 22.03 -13.22
CA MET A 133 0.87 21.14 -13.63
C MET A 133 0.92 19.85 -12.80
N LEU A 134 0.50 19.89 -11.52
CA LEU A 134 0.43 18.67 -10.69
C LEU A 134 -0.66 17.70 -11.20
N GLU A 135 -1.74 18.25 -11.75
CA GLU A 135 -2.86 17.51 -12.37
C GLU A 135 -2.57 17.03 -13.81
N TRP A 136 -1.30 17.03 -14.24
CA TRP A 136 -0.92 16.56 -15.57
C TRP A 136 -1.41 15.14 -15.89
N PRO A 137 -1.52 14.16 -14.96
CA PRO A 137 -2.00 12.82 -15.29
C PRO A 137 -3.45 12.85 -15.80
N THR A 138 -4.31 13.64 -15.15
CA THR A 138 -5.72 13.83 -15.49
C THR A 138 -5.88 14.40 -16.90
N PHE A 139 -5.08 15.41 -17.27
CA PHE A 139 -5.09 15.98 -18.62
C PHE A 139 -4.46 15.03 -19.66
N ALA A 140 -3.40 14.31 -19.30
CA ALA A 140 -2.74 13.36 -20.19
C ALA A 140 -3.69 12.21 -20.59
N LEU A 141 -4.41 11.66 -19.61
CA LEU A 141 -5.46 10.67 -19.83
C LEU A 141 -6.58 11.23 -20.71
N TYR A 142 -7.06 12.45 -20.46
CA TYR A 142 -8.06 13.07 -21.33
C TYR A 142 -7.64 13.20 -22.80
N TRP A 143 -6.38 13.56 -23.07
CA TRP A 143 -5.90 13.73 -24.45
C TRP A 143 -5.60 12.42 -25.19
N HIS A 144 -5.22 11.35 -24.48
CA HIS A 144 -4.72 10.11 -25.10
C HIS A 144 -5.62 8.89 -24.87
N ALA A 145 -6.56 8.97 -23.94
CA ALA A 145 -7.52 7.90 -23.72
C ALA A 145 -8.52 7.81 -24.88
N GLN A 146 -8.88 6.58 -25.22
CA GLN A 146 -10.02 6.35 -26.10
C GLN A 146 -11.31 6.43 -25.31
N SER A 147 -12.44 6.57 -26.02
CA SER A 147 -13.73 6.21 -25.45
C SER A 147 -13.66 4.73 -25.04
N ALA A 148 -13.49 4.47 -23.75
CA ALA A 148 -13.49 3.11 -23.23
C ALA A 148 -14.79 2.42 -23.65
N ALA A 149 -14.65 1.27 -24.31
CA ALA A 149 -15.77 0.36 -24.49
C ALA A 149 -16.14 -0.21 -23.11
N GLY A 150 -17.43 -0.22 -22.78
CA GLY A 150 -17.91 -0.67 -21.48
C GLY A 150 -19.38 -0.34 -21.29
N ALA A 151 -20.00 -0.94 -20.28
CA ALA A 151 -21.40 -0.67 -19.94
C ALA A 151 -21.61 0.84 -19.73
N ALA A 152 -22.65 1.39 -20.35
CA ALA A 152 -23.01 2.78 -20.15
C ALA A 152 -23.67 2.94 -18.78
N ASP A 153 -23.48 4.09 -18.13
CA ASP A 153 -24.16 4.33 -16.86
C ASP A 153 -25.69 4.31 -17.03
N PRO A 154 -26.43 3.74 -16.07
CA PRO A 154 -27.89 3.60 -16.20
C PRO A 154 -28.67 4.93 -16.23
N VAL A 155 -28.04 6.05 -15.82
CA VAL A 155 -28.72 7.35 -15.66
C VAL A 155 -28.49 8.26 -16.86
N PHE A 156 -27.24 8.46 -17.28
CA PHE A 156 -26.90 9.40 -18.36
C PHE A 156 -26.49 8.72 -19.69
N SER A 157 -26.45 7.38 -19.74
CA SER A 157 -26.03 6.58 -20.90
C SER A 157 -24.66 6.98 -21.48
N ARG A 158 -23.73 7.36 -20.61
CA ARG A 158 -22.32 7.67 -20.88
C ARG A 158 -21.45 6.45 -20.61
N SER A 159 -20.49 6.20 -21.49
CA SER A 159 -19.46 5.18 -21.31
C SER A 159 -18.56 5.47 -20.10
N LEU A 160 -17.98 4.43 -19.48
CA LEU A 160 -16.99 4.55 -18.39
C LEU A 160 -15.83 5.52 -18.73
N GLY A 161 -15.39 5.57 -19.99
CA GLY A 161 -14.33 6.50 -20.41
C GLY A 161 -14.69 7.98 -20.25
N PHE A 162 -15.98 8.33 -20.21
CA PHE A 162 -16.40 9.69 -19.85
C PHE A 162 -16.08 9.98 -18.38
N TYR A 163 -16.37 9.05 -17.49
CA TYR A 163 -16.18 9.21 -16.05
C TYR A 163 -14.72 9.14 -15.61
N PHE A 164 -13.92 8.24 -16.21
CA PHE A 164 -12.49 8.16 -15.89
C PHE A 164 -11.68 9.32 -16.47
N PHE A 165 -11.98 9.77 -17.70
CA PHE A 165 -11.05 10.64 -18.44
C PHE A 165 -11.59 12.04 -18.72
N ARG A 166 -12.91 12.22 -18.93
CA ARG A 166 -13.47 13.52 -19.34
C ARG A 166 -14.04 14.31 -18.16
N LEU A 167 -14.79 13.66 -17.29
CA LEU A 167 -15.45 14.30 -16.16
C LEU A 167 -14.45 14.98 -15.21
N PRO A 168 -13.31 14.36 -14.82
CA PRO A 168 -12.35 14.99 -13.92
C PRO A 168 -11.73 16.25 -14.53
N VAL A 169 -11.41 16.24 -15.83
CA VAL A 169 -10.94 17.43 -16.54
C VAL A 169 -12.00 18.54 -16.56
N LEU A 170 -13.27 18.19 -16.83
CA LEU A 170 -14.35 19.17 -16.82
C LEU A 170 -14.55 19.78 -15.43
N GLN A 171 -14.46 18.97 -14.37
CA GLN A 171 -14.54 19.43 -12.99
C GLN A 171 -13.36 20.36 -12.65
N LEU A 172 -12.11 19.99 -12.96
CA LEU A 172 -10.92 20.82 -12.75
C LEU A 172 -11.00 22.15 -13.51
N VAL A 173 -11.35 22.12 -14.80
CA VAL A 173 -11.49 23.34 -15.62
C VAL A 173 -12.63 24.21 -15.10
N SER A 174 -13.75 23.63 -14.67
CA SER A 174 -14.87 24.39 -14.09
C SER A 174 -14.48 25.07 -12.77
N GLY A 175 -13.69 24.40 -11.92
CA GLY A 175 -13.15 24.97 -10.69
C GLY A 175 -12.20 26.13 -10.96
N TRP A 176 -11.29 25.95 -11.93
CA TRP A 176 -10.40 27.00 -12.40
C TRP A 176 -11.18 28.21 -12.96
N LEU A 177 -12.14 27.98 -13.87
CA LEU A 177 -12.98 29.03 -14.43
C LEU A 177 -13.73 29.80 -13.35
N LEU A 178 -14.23 29.12 -12.31
CA LEU A 178 -14.92 29.77 -11.20
C LEU A 178 -13.96 30.65 -10.40
N GLY A 179 -12.76 30.14 -10.06
CA GLY A 179 -11.73 30.91 -9.38
C GLY A 179 -11.37 32.19 -10.15
N MET A 180 -11.24 32.07 -11.48
CA MET A 180 -11.00 33.20 -12.38
C MET A 180 -12.16 34.20 -12.41
N ALA A 181 -13.40 33.71 -12.51
CA ALA A 181 -14.58 34.56 -12.53
C ALA A 181 -14.75 35.33 -11.20
N VAL A 182 -14.48 34.68 -10.06
CA VAL A 182 -14.47 35.30 -8.74
C VAL A 182 -13.37 36.37 -8.65
N ALA A 183 -12.15 36.05 -9.09
CA ALA A 183 -11.04 37.01 -9.09
C ALA A 183 -11.34 38.26 -9.94
N VAL A 184 -11.93 38.08 -11.13
CA VAL A 184 -12.36 39.19 -11.99
C VAL A 184 -13.52 39.99 -11.37
N CYS A 185 -14.45 39.34 -10.67
CA CYS A 185 -15.50 40.03 -9.91
C CYS A 185 -14.94 40.88 -8.78
N ILE A 186 -14.00 40.33 -7.99
CA ILE A 186 -13.29 41.06 -6.92
C ILE A 186 -12.55 42.25 -7.52
N LEU A 187 -11.81 42.04 -8.61
CA LEU A 187 -11.09 43.10 -9.30
C LEU A 187 -12.04 44.22 -9.75
N ALA A 188 -13.15 43.88 -10.41
CA ALA A 188 -14.17 44.85 -10.80
C ALA A 188 -14.78 45.58 -9.59
N GLY A 189 -15.00 44.89 -8.48
CA GLY A 189 -15.46 45.46 -7.21
C GLY A 189 -14.47 46.45 -6.60
N VAL A 190 -13.18 46.13 -6.58
CA VAL A 190 -12.11 47.01 -6.09
C VAL A 190 -12.03 48.29 -6.94
N PHE A 191 -12.03 48.19 -8.27
CA PHE A 191 -12.04 49.38 -9.14
C PHE A 191 -13.33 50.21 -8.99
N MET A 192 -14.46 49.56 -8.75
CA MET A 192 -15.72 50.24 -8.43
C MET A 192 -15.63 50.98 -7.09
N ALA A 193 -15.00 50.41 -6.07
CA ALA A 193 -14.81 51.04 -4.76
C ALA A 193 -13.83 52.22 -4.84
N ILE A 194 -12.69 52.07 -5.51
CA ILE A 194 -11.68 53.12 -5.70
C ILE A 194 -12.28 54.32 -6.43
N SER A 195 -12.98 54.08 -7.55
CA SER A 195 -13.65 55.15 -8.30
C SER A 195 -14.82 55.78 -7.54
N GLY A 196 -15.41 55.05 -6.58
CA GLY A 196 -16.46 55.55 -5.69
C GLY A 196 -15.93 56.42 -4.55
N GLY A 197 -14.81 56.04 -3.93
CA GLY A 197 -14.16 56.80 -2.87
C GLY A 197 -13.49 58.08 -3.37
N ALA A 198 -12.81 58.02 -4.53
CA ALA A 198 -12.19 59.18 -5.15
C ALA A 198 -13.21 60.28 -5.52
N ARG A 199 -14.40 59.88 -5.98
CA ARG A 199 -15.49 60.80 -6.34
C ARG A 199 -16.38 61.23 -5.18
N ALA A 200 -16.35 60.53 -4.05
CA ALA A 200 -17.05 60.95 -2.83
C ALA A 200 -16.33 62.12 -2.12
N LEU A 201 -15.03 62.27 -2.36
CA LEU A 201 -14.21 63.37 -1.85
C LEU A 201 -14.38 64.66 -2.67
N SER A 202 -14.62 64.55 -3.98
CA SER A 202 -15.13 65.65 -4.82
C SER A 202 -16.63 65.84 -4.57
N ARG A 203 -17.10 67.06 -4.37
CA ARG A 203 -18.48 67.38 -3.93
C ARG A 203 -19.58 67.15 -5.00
N ASP A 204 -19.34 66.30 -6.00
CA ASP A 204 -20.33 65.90 -7.00
C ASP A 204 -21.13 64.69 -6.51
N ARG A 205 -22.33 65.00 -6.00
CA ARG A 205 -23.27 64.01 -5.51
C ARG A 205 -24.02 63.30 -6.66
N ILE A 206 -23.77 61.98 -6.73
CA ILE A 206 -24.77 60.89 -6.86
C ILE A 206 -25.35 60.63 -8.29
N PHE A 207 -25.26 59.35 -8.72
CA PHE A 207 -25.89 58.71 -9.90
C PHE A 207 -25.24 58.84 -11.29
N ALA A 208 -24.01 58.34 -11.47
CA ALA A 208 -23.58 57.89 -12.79
C ALA A 208 -23.91 56.38 -12.99
N PRO A 209 -24.84 55.98 -13.88
CA PRO A 209 -25.14 54.58 -14.19
C PRO A 209 -23.92 53.81 -14.76
N ALA A 210 -22.86 54.50 -15.19
CA ALA A 210 -21.64 53.86 -15.68
C ALA A 210 -20.87 53.01 -14.62
N ARG A 211 -21.19 53.16 -13.32
CA ARG A 211 -20.43 52.55 -12.20
C ARG A 211 -20.52 51.03 -12.14
N TRP A 212 -21.72 50.46 -12.34
CA TRP A 212 -21.95 49.01 -12.20
C TRP A 212 -21.68 48.21 -13.47
N ARG A 213 -21.40 48.88 -14.61
CA ARG A 213 -21.31 48.20 -15.91
C ARG A 213 -20.26 47.10 -15.95
N ALA A 214 -19.03 47.39 -15.50
CA ALA A 214 -17.97 46.38 -15.58
C ALA A 214 -18.15 45.26 -14.54
N PHE A 215 -18.62 45.59 -13.35
CA PHE A 215 -19.01 44.60 -12.35
C PHE A 215 -20.16 43.71 -12.85
N SER A 216 -21.15 44.28 -13.55
CA SER A 216 -22.28 43.52 -14.10
C SER A 216 -21.85 42.54 -15.19
N ILE A 217 -20.84 42.89 -16.02
CA ILE A 217 -20.26 41.97 -17.02
C ILE A 217 -19.48 40.85 -16.33
N ALA A 218 -18.62 41.19 -15.36
CA ALA A 218 -17.88 40.20 -14.58
C ALA A 218 -18.84 39.24 -13.85
N PHE A 219 -19.91 39.78 -13.28
CA PHE A 219 -20.94 39.03 -12.60
C PHE A 219 -21.76 38.15 -13.54
N ALA A 220 -22.03 38.60 -14.77
CA ALA A 220 -22.66 37.77 -15.80
C ALA A 220 -21.80 36.56 -16.16
N VAL A 221 -20.49 36.76 -16.35
CA VAL A 221 -19.55 35.65 -16.59
C VAL A 221 -19.49 34.70 -15.39
N PHE A 222 -19.46 35.24 -14.17
CA PHE A 222 -19.54 34.43 -12.94
C PHE A 222 -20.80 33.57 -12.88
N LEU A 223 -21.98 34.14 -13.16
CA LEU A 223 -23.22 33.37 -13.17
C LEU A 223 -23.25 32.31 -14.28
N LEU A 224 -22.67 32.59 -15.44
CA LEU A 224 -22.57 31.62 -16.54
C LEU A 224 -21.63 30.46 -16.20
N VAL A 225 -20.48 30.75 -15.60
CA VAL A 225 -19.56 29.71 -15.10
C VAL A 225 -20.21 28.90 -13.97
N LEU A 226 -20.94 29.56 -13.07
CA LEU A 226 -21.70 28.88 -12.03
C LEU A 226 -22.79 27.99 -12.63
N ALA A 227 -23.51 28.46 -13.65
CA ALA A 227 -24.49 27.65 -14.38
C ALA A 227 -23.88 26.39 -14.98
N PHE A 228 -22.71 26.53 -15.62
CA PHE A 228 -21.98 25.40 -16.18
C PHE A 228 -21.49 24.43 -15.08
N ARG A 229 -21.01 24.95 -13.95
CA ARG A 229 -20.61 24.13 -12.80
C ARG A 229 -21.80 23.37 -12.21
N THR A 230 -22.96 24.02 -12.04
CA THR A 230 -24.19 23.35 -11.57
C THR A 230 -24.70 22.31 -12.56
N TRP A 231 -24.47 22.50 -13.86
CA TRP A 231 -24.77 21.47 -14.86
C TRP A 231 -23.83 20.27 -14.75
N LEU A 232 -22.56 20.48 -14.41
CA LEU A 232 -21.61 19.39 -14.15
C LEU A 232 -21.91 18.67 -12.83
N SER A 233 -22.35 19.39 -11.79
CA SER A 233 -22.60 18.80 -10.47
C SER A 233 -23.74 17.77 -10.44
N ARG A 234 -24.48 17.61 -11.54
CA ARG A 234 -25.46 16.52 -11.70
C ARG A 234 -24.81 15.13 -11.75
N PHE A 235 -23.51 15.05 -12.05
CA PHE A 235 -22.78 13.79 -12.08
C PHE A 235 -22.29 13.39 -10.69
N ASP A 236 -22.12 14.36 -9.78
CA ASP A 236 -21.58 14.12 -8.43
C ASP A 236 -22.41 13.08 -7.64
N PRO A 237 -23.77 13.09 -7.66
CA PRO A 237 -24.58 12.07 -6.97
C PRO A 237 -24.36 10.63 -7.42
N LEU A 238 -23.69 10.37 -8.56
CA LEU A 238 -23.32 9.01 -8.96
C LEU A 238 -22.21 8.42 -8.07
N PHE A 239 -21.48 9.26 -7.35
CA PHE A 239 -20.33 8.89 -6.52
C PHE A 239 -20.61 9.07 -5.02
N ASP A 240 -21.80 9.55 -4.65
CA ASP A 240 -22.14 9.76 -3.24
C ASP A 240 -22.38 8.42 -2.53
N ASP A 241 -21.70 8.21 -1.41
CA ASP A 241 -21.87 7.04 -0.55
C ASP A 241 -22.95 7.32 0.51
N HIS A 242 -24.14 6.76 0.33
CA HIS A 242 -25.19 6.81 1.35
C HIS A 242 -24.97 5.73 2.43
N THR A 243 -25.82 5.75 3.46
CA THR A 243 -25.74 4.79 4.57
C THR A 243 -25.90 3.34 4.10
N ILE A 244 -26.81 3.10 3.15
CA ILE A 244 -27.17 1.76 2.67
C ILE A 244 -26.38 1.39 1.40
N PHE A 245 -26.44 2.22 0.37
CA PHE A 245 -25.83 1.98 -0.95
C PHE A 245 -25.17 3.26 -1.49
N SER A 246 -24.41 3.14 -2.57
CA SER A 246 -23.74 4.27 -3.21
C SER A 246 -24.33 4.59 -4.58
N GLY A 247 -24.30 5.87 -4.94
CA GLY A 247 -24.86 6.41 -6.17
C GLY A 247 -26.27 6.99 -6.01
N VAL A 248 -26.88 7.34 -7.14
CA VAL A 248 -28.16 8.08 -7.24
C VAL A 248 -29.31 7.23 -6.68
N GLY A 249 -30.01 7.76 -5.67
CA GLY A 249 -31.26 7.19 -5.14
C GLY A 249 -32.52 7.70 -5.83
N TYR A 250 -33.70 7.29 -5.33
CA TYR A 250 -34.99 7.69 -5.89
C TYR A 250 -35.21 9.20 -5.86
N THR A 251 -34.89 9.83 -4.72
CA THR A 251 -35.03 11.28 -4.54
C THR A 251 -34.10 12.04 -5.49
N ASP A 252 -32.88 11.53 -5.68
CA ASP A 252 -31.90 12.17 -6.54
C ASP A 252 -32.35 12.13 -8.00
N ALA A 253 -32.74 10.95 -8.47
CA ALA A 253 -33.18 10.74 -9.85
C ALA A 253 -34.39 11.61 -10.23
N HIS A 254 -35.37 11.75 -9.34
CA HIS A 254 -36.64 12.42 -9.64
C HIS A 254 -36.68 13.91 -9.25
N VAL A 255 -35.87 14.33 -8.27
CA VAL A 255 -35.93 15.71 -7.72
C VAL A 255 -34.60 16.43 -7.88
N VAL A 256 -33.49 15.85 -7.43
CA VAL A 256 -32.20 16.56 -7.40
C VAL A 256 -31.65 16.77 -8.81
N LEU A 257 -31.60 15.72 -9.65
CA LEU A 257 -31.08 15.84 -11.02
C LEU A 257 -31.88 16.84 -11.87
N PRO A 258 -33.23 16.79 -11.92
CA PRO A 258 -34.01 17.82 -12.61
C PRO A 258 -33.89 19.20 -11.95
N GLY A 259 -33.83 19.26 -10.62
CA GLY A 259 -33.67 20.49 -9.86
C GLY A 259 -32.38 21.24 -10.19
N LEU A 260 -31.25 20.52 -10.26
CA LEU A 260 -29.96 21.06 -10.69
C LEU A 260 -30.00 21.59 -12.13
N MET A 261 -30.71 20.92 -13.05
CA MET A 261 -30.91 21.45 -14.40
C MET A 261 -31.69 22.76 -14.40
N VAL A 262 -32.79 22.84 -13.63
CA VAL A 262 -33.59 24.07 -13.52
C VAL A 262 -32.76 25.21 -12.94
N VAL A 263 -31.96 24.95 -11.90
CA VAL A 263 -31.06 25.96 -11.32
C VAL A 263 -29.99 26.40 -12.32
N SER A 264 -29.39 25.46 -13.08
CA SER A 264 -28.41 25.80 -14.12
C SER A 264 -29.03 26.72 -15.19
N VAL A 265 -30.24 26.41 -15.66
CA VAL A 265 -30.98 27.26 -16.61
C VAL A 265 -31.31 28.63 -15.99
N ALA A 266 -31.76 28.67 -14.73
CA ALA A 266 -32.06 29.92 -14.02
C ALA A 266 -30.81 30.80 -13.85
N LEU A 267 -29.64 30.21 -13.57
CA LEU A 267 -28.36 30.90 -13.53
C LEU A 267 -27.95 31.43 -14.91
N GLY A 268 -28.19 30.66 -15.97
CA GLY A 268 -27.99 31.10 -17.35
C GLY A 268 -28.86 32.31 -17.71
N ILE A 269 -30.14 32.31 -17.32
CA ILE A 269 -31.03 33.47 -17.47
C ILE A 269 -30.54 34.65 -16.63
N GLY A 270 -30.09 34.40 -15.40
CA GLY A 270 -29.47 35.40 -14.53
C GLY A 270 -28.24 36.06 -15.17
N ALA A 271 -27.38 35.27 -15.83
CA ALA A 271 -26.23 35.77 -16.56
C ALA A 271 -26.65 36.71 -17.70
N VAL A 272 -27.70 36.36 -18.45
CA VAL A 272 -28.27 37.22 -19.50
C VAL A 272 -28.83 38.53 -18.92
N ILE A 273 -29.55 38.47 -17.80
CA ILE A 273 -30.08 39.66 -17.11
C ILE A 273 -28.94 40.57 -16.64
N ALA A 274 -27.87 40.01 -16.07
CA ALA A 274 -26.69 40.76 -15.63
C ALA A 274 -25.95 41.41 -16.83
N ALA A 275 -25.85 40.71 -17.96
CA ALA A 275 -25.29 41.24 -19.20
C ALA A 275 -26.13 42.39 -19.77
N LEU A 276 -27.47 42.24 -19.82
CA LEU A 276 -28.39 43.29 -20.26
C LEU A 276 -28.36 44.51 -19.32
N ASN A 277 -28.25 44.28 -18.01
CA ASN A 277 -28.07 45.34 -17.03
C ASN A 277 -26.80 46.15 -17.33
N ALA A 278 -25.70 45.50 -17.69
CA ALA A 278 -24.46 46.18 -18.04
C ALA A 278 -24.60 47.14 -19.23
N VAL A 279 -25.45 46.81 -20.20
CA VAL A 279 -25.67 47.62 -21.41
C VAL A 279 -26.69 48.74 -21.17
N ARG A 280 -27.84 48.44 -20.55
CA ARG A 280 -29.00 49.35 -20.52
C ARG A 280 -29.07 50.29 -19.32
N ALA A 281 -28.88 49.78 -18.09
CA ALA A 281 -29.30 50.50 -16.88
C ALA A 281 -28.25 50.55 -15.76
N ALA A 282 -27.40 49.51 -15.66
CA ALA A 282 -26.31 49.35 -14.71
C ALA A 282 -26.69 49.74 -13.27
N ARG A 283 -27.73 49.06 -12.77
CA ARG A 283 -28.28 49.23 -11.41
C ARG A 283 -27.96 48.02 -10.55
N ALA A 284 -27.64 48.25 -9.28
CA ALA A 284 -27.36 47.18 -8.32
C ALA A 284 -28.56 46.25 -8.08
N ARG A 285 -29.79 46.80 -8.06
CA ARG A 285 -31.03 46.02 -7.85
C ARG A 285 -31.22 44.91 -8.89
N LEU A 286 -30.80 45.14 -10.13
CA LEU A 286 -30.92 44.16 -11.21
C LEU A 286 -29.93 42.98 -11.06
N LEU A 287 -28.84 43.15 -10.32
CA LEU A 287 -27.92 42.05 -10.00
C LEU A 287 -28.50 41.12 -8.93
N VAL A 288 -29.25 41.68 -7.97
CA VAL A 288 -30.00 40.88 -6.99
C VAL A 288 -31.11 40.09 -7.69
N ILE A 289 -31.83 40.72 -8.61
CA ILE A 289 -32.86 40.07 -9.44
C ILE A 289 -32.26 38.96 -10.32
N ALA A 290 -31.00 39.08 -10.76
CA ALA A 290 -30.34 38.06 -11.57
C ALA A 290 -30.06 36.75 -10.79
N VAL A 291 -29.84 36.83 -9.47
CA VAL A 291 -29.56 35.65 -8.62
C VAL A 291 -30.83 35.07 -8.01
N ALA A 292 -31.80 35.92 -7.70
CA ALA A 292 -32.99 35.53 -6.94
C ALA A 292 -33.74 34.31 -7.52
N PRO A 293 -33.99 34.18 -8.84
CA PRO A 293 -34.65 33.00 -9.39
C PRO A 293 -33.85 31.71 -9.17
N ALA A 294 -32.53 31.75 -9.36
CA ALA A 294 -31.67 30.60 -9.14
C ALA A 294 -31.63 30.19 -7.66
N ALA A 295 -31.54 31.18 -6.75
CA ALA A 295 -31.58 30.93 -5.32
C ALA A 295 -32.92 30.34 -4.86
N VAL A 296 -34.04 30.87 -5.38
CA VAL A 296 -35.39 30.35 -5.10
C VAL A 296 -35.56 28.94 -5.65
N CYS A 297 -35.11 28.67 -6.88
CA CYS A 297 -35.16 27.31 -7.45
C CYS A 297 -34.30 26.34 -6.64
N TYR A 298 -33.09 26.76 -6.23
CA TYR A 298 -32.18 25.95 -5.43
C TYR A 298 -32.80 25.59 -4.08
N ILE A 299 -33.30 26.58 -3.34
CA ILE A 299 -33.98 26.34 -2.06
C ILE A 299 -35.24 25.50 -2.28
N GLY A 300 -36.01 25.77 -3.34
CA GLY A 300 -37.25 25.09 -3.67
C GLY A 300 -37.06 23.60 -3.92
N PHE A 301 -36.13 23.20 -4.79
CA PHE A 301 -35.91 21.78 -5.05
C PHE A 301 -35.31 21.08 -3.83
N GLN A 302 -34.49 21.75 -3.01
CA GLN A 302 -33.95 21.15 -1.79
C GLN A 302 -35.05 20.89 -0.75
N LEU A 303 -36.01 21.80 -0.60
CA LEU A 303 -37.19 21.57 0.25
C LEU A 303 -38.05 20.43 -0.30
N ILE A 304 -38.24 20.33 -1.62
CA ILE A 304 -38.94 19.21 -2.25
C ILE A 304 -38.18 17.90 -2.04
N ALA A 305 -36.85 17.89 -2.16
CA ALA A 305 -36.03 16.71 -1.93
C ALA A 305 -36.11 16.24 -0.48
N LEU A 306 -36.07 17.17 0.48
CA LEU A 306 -36.30 16.86 1.90
C LEU A 306 -37.69 16.28 2.14
N TYR A 307 -38.72 16.82 1.49
CA TYR A 307 -40.08 16.32 1.59
C TYR A 307 -40.22 14.92 0.98
N VAL A 308 -39.77 14.74 -0.27
CA VAL A 308 -39.83 13.45 -0.98
C VAL A 308 -39.00 12.40 -0.24
N GLY A 309 -37.78 12.73 0.17
CA GLY A 309 -36.93 11.84 0.95
C GLY A 309 -37.59 11.41 2.27
N SER A 310 -38.13 12.36 3.05
CA SER A 310 -38.65 12.06 4.39
C SER A 310 -40.05 11.45 4.41
N PHE A 311 -40.94 11.88 3.50
CA PHE A 311 -42.35 11.50 3.53
C PHE A 311 -42.77 10.54 2.41
N VAL A 312 -41.98 10.40 1.35
CA VAL A 312 -42.31 9.49 0.22
C VAL A 312 -41.37 8.28 0.19
N VAL A 313 -40.05 8.52 0.30
CA VAL A 313 -39.04 7.47 0.21
C VAL A 313 -38.90 6.74 1.54
N LYS A 314 -38.49 7.40 2.64
CA LYS A 314 -38.26 6.71 3.93
C LYS A 314 -39.40 5.79 4.40
N PRO A 315 -40.70 6.13 4.25
CA PRO A 315 -41.77 5.22 4.65
C PRO A 315 -41.88 3.96 3.78
N ASN A 316 -41.42 4.01 2.52
CA ASN A 316 -41.48 2.91 1.55
C ASN A 316 -40.10 2.71 0.86
N GLU A 317 -39.02 2.79 1.64
CA GLU A 317 -37.67 2.97 1.11
C GLU A 317 -37.24 1.77 0.27
N LEU A 318 -37.47 0.55 0.78
CA LEU A 318 -37.13 -0.68 0.07
C LEU A 318 -37.76 -0.75 -1.34
N VAL A 319 -39.05 -0.43 -1.46
CA VAL A 319 -39.75 -0.49 -2.76
C VAL A 319 -39.24 0.58 -3.72
N ARG A 320 -38.97 1.79 -3.22
CA ARG A 320 -38.54 2.94 -4.05
C ARG A 320 -37.06 2.85 -4.43
N GLU A 321 -36.22 2.31 -3.55
CA GLU A 321 -34.77 2.24 -3.74
C GLU A 321 -34.29 0.91 -4.35
N ARG A 322 -35.12 -0.14 -4.40
CA ARG A 322 -34.80 -1.45 -5.00
C ARG A 322 -34.03 -1.39 -6.33
N PRO A 323 -34.48 -0.65 -7.37
CA PRO A 323 -33.75 -0.62 -8.65
C PRO A 323 -32.40 0.08 -8.57
N TYR A 324 -32.21 1.01 -7.62
CA TYR A 324 -30.94 1.71 -7.42
C TYR A 324 -29.95 0.86 -6.62
N ILE A 325 -30.45 0.13 -5.61
CA ILE A 325 -29.67 -0.87 -4.87
C ILE A 325 -29.17 -1.96 -5.83
N ALA A 326 -30.03 -2.48 -6.71
CA ALA A 326 -29.62 -3.49 -7.70
C ALA A 326 -28.47 -3.00 -8.60
N ARG A 327 -28.53 -1.75 -9.07
CA ARG A 327 -27.47 -1.13 -9.89
C ARG A 327 -26.17 -0.95 -9.09
N ASN A 328 -26.27 -0.51 -7.84
CA ASN A 328 -25.12 -0.36 -6.96
C ASN A 328 -24.42 -1.71 -6.72
N ILE A 329 -25.18 -2.78 -6.49
CA ILE A 329 -24.64 -4.14 -6.33
C ILE A 329 -23.90 -4.56 -7.60
N GLU A 330 -24.55 -4.48 -8.75
CA GLU A 330 -23.98 -4.89 -10.04
C GLU A 330 -22.71 -4.09 -10.38
N LEU A 331 -22.77 -2.76 -10.30
CA LEU A 331 -21.66 -1.88 -10.69
C LEU A 331 -20.51 -1.91 -9.68
N THR A 332 -20.77 -2.07 -8.39
CA THR A 332 -19.70 -2.30 -7.41
C THR A 332 -19.01 -3.64 -7.66
N ARG A 333 -19.77 -4.71 -7.92
CA ARG A 333 -19.17 -6.01 -8.24
C ARG A 333 -18.31 -5.95 -9.51
N GLN A 334 -18.80 -5.30 -10.56
CA GLN A 334 -18.02 -5.08 -11.78
C GLN A 334 -16.78 -4.23 -11.51
N ALA A 335 -16.88 -3.13 -10.77
CA ALA A 335 -15.75 -2.23 -10.51
C ALA A 335 -14.60 -2.92 -9.74
N TRP A 336 -14.90 -3.90 -8.90
CA TRP A 336 -13.94 -4.68 -8.12
C TRP A 336 -13.59 -6.06 -8.72
N GLY A 337 -14.18 -6.43 -9.86
CA GLY A 337 -13.95 -7.73 -10.52
C GLY A 337 -14.61 -8.91 -9.81
N LEU A 338 -15.59 -8.64 -8.94
CA LEU A 338 -16.32 -9.64 -8.16
C LEU A 338 -17.50 -10.26 -8.94
N ASP A 339 -17.82 -9.72 -10.12
CA ASP A 339 -18.77 -10.31 -11.05
C ASP A 339 -18.31 -11.68 -11.60
N ARG A 340 -17.00 -11.94 -11.55
CA ARG A 340 -16.37 -13.18 -12.04
C ARG A 340 -16.07 -14.22 -10.95
N VAL A 341 -16.46 -13.95 -9.70
CA VAL A 341 -16.21 -14.86 -8.57
C VAL A 341 -17.07 -16.10 -8.71
N ALA A 342 -16.45 -17.28 -8.76
CA ALA A 342 -17.16 -18.55 -8.76
C ALA A 342 -17.53 -18.95 -7.32
N ALA A 343 -18.82 -18.92 -7.00
CA ALA A 343 -19.34 -19.33 -5.69
C ALA A 343 -19.66 -20.83 -5.68
N HIS A 344 -19.09 -21.56 -4.72
CA HIS A 344 -19.30 -22.98 -4.52
C HIS A 344 -19.77 -23.26 -3.08
N GLU A 345 -20.56 -24.31 -2.90
CA GLU A 345 -20.86 -24.80 -1.55
C GLU A 345 -19.74 -25.74 -1.09
N PHE A 346 -19.28 -25.57 0.16
CA PHE A 346 -18.30 -26.45 0.78
C PHE A 346 -18.92 -27.15 2.01
N PRO A 347 -19.04 -28.49 2.02
CA PRO A 347 -19.78 -29.23 3.04
C PRO A 347 -19.32 -29.03 4.49
N ALA A 348 -18.04 -28.69 4.71
CA ALA A 348 -17.41 -28.54 6.03
C ALA A 348 -17.78 -29.69 6.98
N GLU A 349 -17.45 -30.91 6.57
CA GLU A 349 -17.65 -32.12 7.37
C GLU A 349 -16.63 -32.20 8.51
N THR A 350 -17.07 -32.71 9.65
CA THR A 350 -16.28 -32.76 10.90
C THR A 350 -15.52 -34.07 11.06
N THR A 351 -15.89 -35.07 10.27
CA THR A 351 -15.33 -36.42 10.39
C THR A 351 -13.90 -36.46 9.90
N VAL A 352 -13.07 -37.24 10.59
CA VAL A 352 -11.65 -37.44 10.26
C VAL A 352 -11.48 -37.97 8.83
N GLU A 353 -12.40 -38.82 8.38
CA GLU A 353 -12.44 -39.38 7.03
C GLU A 353 -12.69 -38.32 5.95
N ALA A 354 -13.34 -37.20 6.30
CA ALA A 354 -13.64 -36.14 5.35
C ALA A 354 -12.40 -35.35 4.91
N LEU A 355 -11.33 -35.35 5.71
CA LEU A 355 -10.07 -34.69 5.34
C LEU A 355 -9.38 -35.37 4.16
N ASP A 356 -9.68 -36.64 3.89
CA ASP A 356 -9.02 -37.50 2.91
C ASP A 356 -7.48 -37.27 2.85
N PRO A 357 -6.73 -37.68 3.90
CA PRO A 357 -5.29 -37.46 3.94
C PRO A 357 -4.52 -38.11 2.78
N ALA A 358 -5.03 -39.24 2.26
CA ALA A 358 -4.39 -39.96 1.16
C ALA A 358 -4.48 -39.17 -0.15
N GLY A 359 -5.63 -38.57 -0.45
CA GLY A 359 -5.82 -37.70 -1.62
C GLY A 359 -5.09 -36.35 -1.53
N ASN A 360 -4.90 -35.84 -0.30
CA ASN A 360 -4.42 -34.47 -0.04
C ASN A 360 -3.03 -34.40 0.61
N GLN A 361 -2.23 -35.46 0.52
CA GLN A 361 -0.89 -35.52 1.11
C GLN A 361 0.01 -34.34 0.69
N ALA A 362 -0.09 -33.89 -0.57
CA ALA A 362 0.67 -32.73 -1.06
C ALA A 362 0.30 -31.43 -0.33
N THR A 363 -0.97 -31.23 0.01
CA THR A 363 -1.43 -30.07 0.82
C THR A 363 -0.90 -30.20 2.24
N LEU A 364 -1.06 -31.37 2.86
CA LEU A 364 -0.64 -31.61 4.26
C LEU A 364 0.88 -31.44 4.45
N GLN A 365 1.67 -31.83 3.44
CA GLN A 365 3.13 -31.67 3.44
C GLN A 365 3.63 -30.24 3.14
N ASN A 366 2.73 -29.30 2.88
CA ASN A 366 3.05 -27.89 2.63
C ASN A 366 2.31 -26.95 3.58
N ILE A 367 1.76 -27.47 4.69
CA ILE A 367 1.15 -26.63 5.73
C ILE A 367 2.22 -25.70 6.29
N ARG A 368 2.00 -24.39 6.21
CA ARG A 368 2.94 -23.40 6.71
C ARG A 368 2.92 -23.38 8.23
N LEU A 369 3.96 -23.94 8.82
CA LEU A 369 4.15 -23.93 10.27
C LEU A 369 5.04 -22.79 10.70
N TRP A 370 5.88 -22.23 9.82
CA TRP A 370 6.64 -21.02 10.10
C TRP A 370 5.77 -19.75 10.03
N ASP A 371 5.72 -19.01 11.14
CA ASP A 371 5.22 -17.64 11.17
C ASP A 371 6.31 -16.70 10.65
N TRP A 372 5.97 -15.77 9.75
CA TRP A 372 6.95 -14.92 9.09
C TRP A 372 7.68 -14.00 10.08
N ARG A 373 6.97 -13.48 11.09
CA ARG A 373 7.59 -12.64 12.14
C ARG A 373 8.53 -13.46 13.02
N ALA A 374 8.15 -14.69 13.37
CA ALA A 374 8.99 -15.57 14.18
C ALA A 374 10.24 -16.02 13.41
N LEU A 375 10.09 -16.37 12.13
CA LEU A 375 11.18 -16.75 11.26
C LEU A 375 12.17 -15.60 11.05
N GLN A 376 11.68 -14.37 10.87
CA GLN A 376 12.53 -13.17 10.75
C GLN A 376 13.45 -12.99 11.97
N ASP A 377 12.89 -13.08 13.18
CA ASP A 377 13.68 -12.98 14.43
C ASP A 377 14.74 -14.07 14.52
N THR A 378 14.38 -15.32 14.18
CA THR A 378 15.32 -16.44 14.19
C THR A 378 16.42 -16.26 13.14
N LEU A 379 16.09 -15.88 11.91
CA LEU A 379 17.07 -15.64 10.83
C LEU A 379 18.07 -14.52 11.18
N ARG A 380 17.62 -13.46 11.85
CA ARG A 380 18.52 -12.42 12.39
C ARG A 380 19.57 -13.02 13.33
N GLN A 381 19.19 -13.95 14.20
CA GLN A 381 20.15 -14.56 15.12
C GLN A 381 21.13 -15.53 14.43
N ILE A 382 20.64 -16.38 13.52
CA ILE A 382 21.44 -17.48 12.96
C ILE A 382 22.11 -17.17 11.61
N GLN A 383 21.64 -16.16 10.87
CA GLN A 383 22.04 -15.89 9.49
C GLN A 383 22.43 -14.43 9.20
N GLU A 384 22.36 -13.51 10.17
CA GLU A 384 22.86 -12.13 10.01
C GLU A 384 24.40 -12.11 9.86
N ILE A 385 25.12 -12.98 10.59
CA ILE A 385 26.60 -13.17 10.59
C ILE A 385 27.39 -11.92 11.05
N ARG A 386 26.93 -10.71 10.72
CA ARG A 386 27.50 -9.41 11.06
C ARG A 386 26.37 -8.40 11.30
N THR A 387 26.54 -7.55 12.31
CA THR A 387 25.52 -6.60 12.81
C THR A 387 25.00 -5.58 11.80
N TYR A 388 25.64 -5.43 10.64
CA TYR A 388 25.23 -4.48 9.59
C TYR A 388 24.38 -5.13 8.49
N TYR A 389 24.19 -6.45 8.52
CA TYR A 389 23.19 -7.09 7.69
C TYR A 389 21.83 -7.13 8.41
N ASP A 390 20.77 -7.22 7.64
CA ASP A 390 19.43 -7.39 8.17
C ASP A 390 18.55 -8.13 7.15
N PHE A 391 17.42 -8.63 7.64
CA PHE A 391 16.35 -9.21 6.85
C PHE A 391 15.13 -8.29 6.95
N PRO A 392 14.83 -7.48 5.92
CA PRO A 392 13.72 -6.54 5.96
C PRO A 392 12.36 -7.24 6.05
N ASP A 393 12.17 -8.28 5.24
CA ASP A 393 10.91 -9.03 5.12
C ASP A 393 11.14 -10.52 4.83
N ILE A 394 10.08 -11.34 4.94
CA ILE A 394 10.03 -12.76 4.61
C ILE A 394 8.93 -13.05 3.58
N ASP A 395 9.35 -13.43 2.39
CA ASP A 395 8.48 -13.79 1.28
C ASP A 395 8.07 -15.25 1.27
N ILE A 396 6.89 -15.54 0.73
CA ILE A 396 6.38 -16.90 0.55
C ILE A 396 6.19 -17.19 -0.93
N ASP A 397 6.73 -18.33 -1.38
CA ASP A 397 6.60 -18.77 -2.78
C ASP A 397 6.74 -20.30 -2.91
N ARG A 398 6.68 -20.81 -4.14
CA ARG A 398 6.71 -22.23 -4.50
C ARG A 398 7.88 -22.56 -5.42
N TYR A 399 8.61 -23.62 -5.09
CA TYR A 399 9.74 -24.10 -5.89
C TYR A 399 9.67 -25.62 -6.10
N PRO A 400 10.10 -26.12 -7.27
CA PRO A 400 10.33 -27.55 -7.45
C PRO A 400 11.58 -27.97 -6.67
N ILE A 401 11.38 -28.71 -5.58
CA ILE A 401 12.44 -29.25 -4.73
C ILE A 401 12.31 -30.76 -4.71
N ASP A 402 13.39 -31.45 -5.11
CA ASP A 402 13.49 -32.91 -5.16
C ASP A 402 12.35 -33.58 -5.95
N GLY A 403 11.92 -32.95 -7.05
CA GLY A 403 10.87 -33.46 -7.94
C GLY A 403 9.42 -33.20 -7.47
N SER A 404 9.23 -32.50 -6.34
CA SER A 404 7.92 -32.08 -5.82
C SER A 404 7.84 -30.55 -5.72
N VAL A 405 6.68 -29.96 -5.98
CA VAL A 405 6.47 -28.54 -5.71
C VAL A 405 6.29 -28.35 -4.21
N ARG A 406 7.15 -27.53 -3.61
CA ARG A 406 7.16 -27.23 -2.18
C ARG A 406 6.99 -25.75 -1.95
N GLN A 407 6.24 -25.39 -0.93
CA GLN A 407 6.15 -24.03 -0.45
C GLN A 407 7.38 -23.71 0.42
N VAL A 408 8.00 -22.57 0.15
CA VAL A 408 9.21 -22.09 0.84
C VAL A 408 9.01 -20.65 1.29
N MET A 409 9.80 -20.27 2.29
CA MET A 409 9.95 -18.88 2.71
C MET A 409 11.34 -18.39 2.30
N LEU A 410 11.41 -17.19 1.74
CA LEU A 410 12.64 -16.56 1.29
C LEU A 410 12.88 -15.27 2.07
N ALA A 411 14.15 -14.95 2.33
CA ALA A 411 14.51 -13.68 2.95
C ALA A 411 15.78 -13.14 2.30
N ALA A 412 15.68 -11.94 1.71
CA ALA A 412 16.83 -11.24 1.17
C ALA A 412 17.70 -10.70 2.31
N ARG A 413 19.01 -10.90 2.23
CA ARG A 413 19.94 -10.36 3.22
C ARG A 413 20.50 -9.03 2.73
N GLU A 414 19.98 -7.95 3.30
CA GLU A 414 20.32 -6.59 2.90
C GLU A 414 21.29 -5.91 3.87
N LEU A 415 22.01 -4.91 3.37
CA LEU A 415 22.98 -4.14 4.13
C LEU A 415 22.31 -2.88 4.70
N SER A 416 22.37 -2.71 6.01
CA SER A 416 21.93 -1.49 6.71
C SER A 416 23.11 -0.62 7.12
N ILE A 417 23.22 0.55 6.49
CA ILE A 417 24.26 1.54 6.80
C ILE A 417 24.08 2.13 8.21
N GLU A 418 22.84 2.19 8.70
CA GLU A 418 22.53 2.75 10.03
C GLU A 418 23.11 1.91 11.16
N LYS A 419 23.26 0.60 10.93
CA LYS A 419 23.87 -0.33 11.88
C LYS A 419 25.41 -0.36 11.83
N LEU A 420 26.04 0.41 10.94
CA LEU A 420 27.49 0.57 10.95
C LEU A 420 27.91 1.41 12.17
N PRO A 421 29.05 1.09 12.83
CA PRO A 421 29.58 1.92 13.92
C PRO A 421 29.75 3.37 13.48
N GLU A 422 29.38 4.34 14.33
CA GLU A 422 29.44 5.77 13.98
C GLU A 422 30.84 6.21 13.51
N SER A 423 31.90 5.66 14.10
CA SER A 423 33.29 5.92 13.68
C SER A 423 33.61 5.46 12.24
N SER A 424 32.84 4.51 11.73
CA SER A 424 32.96 3.96 10.37
C SER A 424 31.95 4.58 9.39
N ARG A 425 31.03 5.44 9.84
CA ARG A 425 30.07 6.14 8.99
C ARG A 425 30.69 7.38 8.35
N ASN A 426 31.58 7.14 7.39
CA ASN A 426 32.18 8.17 6.56
C ASN A 426 31.81 7.97 5.09
N TRP A 427 32.06 9.00 4.27
CA TRP A 427 31.65 8.97 2.86
C TRP A 427 32.27 7.82 2.06
N ILE A 428 33.53 7.45 2.33
CA ILE A 428 34.19 6.35 1.62
C ILE A 428 33.48 5.03 1.95
N ASN A 429 33.22 4.78 3.22
CA ASN A 429 32.54 3.56 3.66
C ASN A 429 31.09 3.50 3.15
N GLU A 430 30.33 4.58 3.30
CA GLU A 430 28.91 4.62 2.91
C GLU A 430 28.69 4.65 1.39
N LYS A 431 29.66 5.16 0.61
CA LYS A 431 29.49 5.40 -0.83
C LYS A 431 30.33 4.51 -1.74
N LEU A 432 31.43 3.91 -1.25
CA LEU A 432 32.39 3.16 -2.09
C LEU A 432 32.69 1.75 -1.58
N ILE A 433 32.61 1.50 -0.26
CA ILE A 433 32.97 0.18 0.31
C ILE A 433 31.73 -0.66 0.63
N TYR A 434 30.82 -0.16 1.47
CA TYR A 434 29.62 -0.85 1.89
C TYR A 434 28.47 -0.53 0.93
N THR A 435 28.53 -1.12 -0.26
CA THR A 435 27.65 -0.76 -1.37
C THR A 435 26.44 -1.67 -1.53
N HIS A 436 26.50 -2.95 -1.14
CA HIS A 436 25.45 -3.95 -1.44
C HIS A 436 25.19 -4.92 -0.29
N GLY A 437 23.99 -5.51 -0.27
CA GLY A 437 23.64 -6.69 0.52
C GLY A 437 24.20 -7.96 -0.11
N TYR A 438 24.14 -9.09 0.61
CA TYR A 438 24.70 -10.35 0.11
C TYR A 438 23.86 -11.57 0.49
N GLY A 439 23.29 -12.19 -0.55
CA GLY A 439 22.65 -13.49 -0.51
C GLY A 439 21.18 -13.45 -0.12
N ILE A 440 20.62 -14.65 -0.08
CA ILE A 440 19.23 -14.93 0.25
C ILE A 440 19.20 -16.21 1.08
N THR A 441 18.32 -16.26 2.07
CA THR A 441 18.02 -17.50 2.79
C THR A 441 16.72 -18.08 2.28
N MET A 442 16.63 -19.41 2.27
CA MET A 442 15.43 -20.12 1.85
C MET A 442 15.21 -21.30 2.78
N ASN A 443 13.99 -21.51 3.25
CA ASN A 443 13.61 -22.68 4.04
C ASN A 443 12.22 -23.20 3.63
N PRO A 444 11.94 -24.51 3.74
CA PRO A 444 10.59 -25.01 3.62
C PRO A 444 9.69 -24.41 4.71
N VAL A 445 8.41 -24.22 4.39
CA VAL A 445 7.43 -23.65 5.35
C VAL A 445 7.15 -24.54 6.56
N ASN A 446 7.48 -25.84 6.48
CA ASN A 446 7.30 -26.84 7.54
C ASN A 446 8.59 -27.55 7.95
N GLY A 447 9.76 -27.05 7.55
CA GLY A 447 11.05 -27.66 7.85
C GLY A 447 11.62 -27.18 9.18
N PHE A 448 11.73 -28.07 10.17
CA PHE A 448 12.33 -27.79 11.47
C PHE A 448 13.45 -28.79 11.82
N THR A 449 14.51 -28.30 12.46
CA THR A 449 15.51 -29.15 13.11
C THR A 449 14.95 -29.72 14.42
N PRO A 450 15.57 -30.74 15.01
CA PRO A 450 15.16 -31.28 16.32
C PRO A 450 15.12 -30.23 17.45
N GLU A 451 15.88 -29.16 17.31
CA GLU A 451 15.95 -28.03 18.24
C GLU A 451 14.81 -27.00 18.04
N GLY A 452 14.00 -27.13 16.98
CA GLY A 452 12.92 -26.21 16.65
C GLY A 452 13.34 -25.03 15.76
N LEU A 453 14.50 -25.12 15.10
CA LEU A 453 15.05 -24.09 14.20
C LEU A 453 14.73 -24.37 12.73
N PRO A 454 14.78 -23.38 11.81
CA PRO A 454 14.42 -23.60 10.43
C PRO A 454 15.44 -24.49 9.72
N THR A 455 14.96 -25.44 8.91
CA THR A 455 15.84 -26.20 8.01
C THR A 455 16.15 -25.37 6.77
N LEU A 456 17.37 -24.87 6.65
CA LEU A 456 17.77 -23.97 5.56
C LEU A 456 18.18 -24.75 4.30
N ILE A 457 17.61 -24.36 3.16
CA ILE A 457 18.01 -24.79 1.81
C ILE A 457 19.12 -23.90 1.27
N LEU A 458 18.90 -22.58 1.32
CA LEU A 458 19.89 -21.56 1.01
C LEU A 458 20.34 -20.89 2.31
N SER A 459 21.65 -20.84 2.54
CA SER A 459 22.21 -20.29 3.79
C SER A 459 23.65 -19.80 3.63
N ASN A 460 24.13 -19.13 4.68
CA ASN A 460 25.52 -18.71 4.91
C ASN A 460 26.05 -17.62 3.97
N MET A 461 27.34 -17.31 4.14
CA MET A 461 28.17 -16.45 3.31
C MET A 461 29.51 -17.15 3.06
N PRO A 462 29.89 -17.48 1.81
CA PRO A 462 29.10 -17.35 0.57
C PRO A 462 27.82 -18.21 0.61
N VAL A 463 26.84 -17.91 -0.24
CA VAL A 463 25.57 -18.65 -0.27
C VAL A 463 25.82 -20.11 -0.67
N GLN A 464 25.38 -21.03 0.17
CA GLN A 464 25.42 -22.47 -0.07
C GLN A 464 24.00 -23.00 -0.28
N SER A 465 23.86 -23.91 -1.24
CA SER A 465 22.60 -24.63 -1.47
C SER A 465 22.75 -26.09 -1.10
N THR A 466 21.80 -26.60 -0.31
CA THR A 466 21.69 -28.03 -0.01
C THR A 466 20.92 -28.79 -1.09
N SER A 467 20.14 -28.10 -1.92
CA SER A 467 19.39 -28.69 -3.04
C SER A 467 20.01 -28.33 -4.40
N PRO A 468 20.25 -29.31 -5.29
CA PRO A 468 20.72 -29.03 -6.65
C PRO A 468 19.73 -28.23 -7.51
N SER A 469 18.44 -28.22 -7.16
CA SER A 469 17.39 -27.59 -7.98
C SER A 469 17.36 -26.06 -7.86
N VAL A 470 17.94 -25.50 -6.80
CA VAL A 470 17.98 -24.05 -6.56
C VAL A 470 19.43 -23.63 -6.34
N LYS A 471 19.96 -22.80 -7.23
CA LYS A 471 21.33 -22.28 -7.14
C LYS A 471 21.34 -20.79 -7.38
N VAL A 472 22.04 -20.05 -6.52
CA VAL A 472 22.24 -18.60 -6.68
C VAL A 472 23.58 -18.36 -7.37
N THR A 473 23.58 -17.66 -8.49
CA THR A 473 24.79 -17.34 -9.27
C THR A 473 25.31 -15.94 -8.97
N ARG A 474 24.42 -14.99 -8.67
CA ARG A 474 24.72 -13.59 -8.33
C ARG A 474 23.99 -13.21 -7.03
N PRO A 475 24.60 -13.46 -5.87
CA PRO A 475 23.99 -13.17 -4.57
C PRO A 475 24.03 -11.68 -4.19
N GLU A 476 24.74 -10.84 -4.94
CA GLU A 476 24.93 -9.42 -4.58
C GLU A 476 23.64 -8.60 -4.81
N ILE A 477 23.17 -7.92 -3.76
CA ILE A 477 21.93 -7.13 -3.77
C ILE A 477 22.29 -5.64 -3.74
N TYR A 478 22.39 -5.03 -4.92
CA TYR A 478 22.60 -3.59 -5.07
C TYR A 478 21.29 -2.81 -4.97
N PHE A 479 20.17 -3.43 -5.33
CA PHE A 479 18.83 -2.86 -5.29
C PHE A 479 17.94 -3.74 -4.43
N GLY A 480 17.40 -3.16 -3.37
CA GLY A 480 16.59 -3.86 -2.36
C GLY A 480 15.75 -2.87 -1.55
N GLU A 481 15.05 -3.36 -0.55
CA GLU A 481 14.11 -2.59 0.27
C GLU A 481 14.80 -1.63 1.25
N MET A 482 15.96 -2.01 1.81
CA MET A 482 16.71 -1.19 2.76
C MET A 482 17.74 -0.27 2.10
N THR A 483 17.93 -0.39 0.78
CA THR A 483 18.96 0.35 0.03
C THR A 483 18.57 1.81 -0.26
N SER A 484 18.46 2.64 0.78
CA SER A 484 18.06 4.06 0.66
C SER A 484 19.21 5.01 0.28
N THR A 485 20.46 4.56 0.30
CA THR A 485 21.65 5.40 0.11
C THR A 485 22.26 5.23 -1.27
N ASP A 486 22.48 6.35 -1.97
CA ASP A 486 23.18 6.37 -3.26
C ASP A 486 24.64 5.93 -3.11
N VAL A 487 25.19 5.16 -4.06
CA VAL A 487 26.58 4.67 -4.04
C VAL A 487 27.29 4.84 -5.38
N TYR A 488 28.62 4.88 -5.34
CA TYR A 488 29.48 4.90 -6.53
C TYR A 488 30.15 3.54 -6.69
N VAL A 489 29.93 2.91 -7.84
CA VAL A 489 30.48 1.60 -8.20
C VAL A 489 31.42 1.72 -9.39
N LYS A 490 32.16 0.64 -9.71
CA LYS A 490 33.25 0.68 -10.72
C LYS A 490 34.29 1.78 -10.39
N THR A 491 34.63 1.89 -9.11
CA THR A 491 35.67 2.81 -8.61
C THR A 491 37.01 2.09 -8.50
N ARG A 492 38.10 2.81 -8.20
CA ARG A 492 39.40 2.20 -7.90
C ARG A 492 39.39 1.49 -6.54
N GLN A 493 38.50 1.90 -5.65
CA GLN A 493 38.30 1.24 -4.36
C GLN A 493 37.43 -0.01 -4.58
N GLN A 494 37.90 -1.14 -4.04
CA GLN A 494 37.10 -2.37 -4.08
C GLN A 494 35.99 -2.33 -3.03
N GLU A 495 34.86 -2.94 -3.39
CA GLU A 495 33.65 -3.00 -2.59
C GLU A 495 33.75 -4.18 -1.63
N PHE A 496 33.20 -4.03 -0.42
CA PHE A 496 33.10 -5.14 0.52
C PHE A 496 32.00 -6.11 0.04
N ASN A 497 32.34 -7.40 -0.06
CA ASN A 497 31.42 -8.43 -0.53
C ASN A 497 30.84 -9.23 0.65
N TYR A 498 31.70 -9.98 1.35
CA TYR A 498 31.33 -10.75 2.55
C TYR A 498 32.57 -11.06 3.41
N PRO A 499 32.39 -11.34 4.72
CA PRO A 499 33.52 -11.70 5.58
C PRO A 499 34.00 -13.13 5.30
N GLN A 500 35.32 -13.33 5.24
CA GLN A 500 35.95 -14.64 5.02
C GLN A 500 36.96 -14.94 6.15
N GLY A 501 36.46 -15.43 7.28
CA GLY A 501 37.29 -15.71 8.45
C GLY A 501 37.85 -14.42 9.07
N GLN A 502 39.19 -14.26 9.03
CA GLN A 502 39.89 -13.05 9.49
C GLN A 502 40.12 -12.01 8.38
N SER A 503 39.88 -12.37 7.11
CA SER A 503 39.96 -11.45 5.97
C SER A 503 38.57 -11.12 5.43
N ASN A 504 38.50 -10.15 4.53
CA ASN A 504 37.28 -9.78 3.82
C ASN A 504 37.40 -10.18 2.36
N ASN A 505 36.32 -10.73 1.80
CA ASN A 505 36.19 -10.87 0.36
C ASN A 505 35.80 -9.51 -0.23
N LEU A 506 36.46 -9.13 -1.30
CA LEU A 506 36.25 -7.86 -2.00
C LEU A 506 35.75 -8.15 -3.41
N ALA A 507 34.81 -7.33 -3.87
CA ALA A 507 34.24 -7.42 -5.20
C ALA A 507 34.33 -6.07 -5.93
N SER A 508 34.12 -6.10 -7.23
CA SER A 508 33.93 -4.90 -8.03
C SER A 508 32.68 -5.10 -8.88
N TYR A 509 31.83 -4.08 -8.94
CA TYR A 509 30.61 -4.15 -9.73
C TYR A 509 30.91 -4.36 -11.22
N GLU A 510 30.36 -5.43 -11.80
CA GLU A 510 30.54 -5.77 -13.21
C GLU A 510 29.37 -5.26 -14.08
N GLY A 511 28.23 -4.96 -13.45
CA GLY A 511 26.97 -4.62 -14.10
C GLY A 511 26.96 -3.31 -14.87
N ASN A 512 25.86 -3.06 -15.58
CA ASN A 512 25.68 -1.88 -16.44
C ASN A 512 24.68 -0.87 -15.86
N GLY A 513 24.12 -1.14 -14.69
CA GLY A 513 23.17 -0.28 -14.00
C GLY A 513 23.76 1.09 -13.60
N GLY A 514 22.88 2.09 -13.56
CA GLY A 514 23.18 3.42 -13.03
C GLY A 514 23.85 4.40 -14.00
N ILE A 515 24.04 5.62 -13.49
CA ILE A 515 24.48 6.78 -14.28
C ILE A 515 26.00 6.78 -14.37
N GLN A 516 26.56 6.72 -15.58
CA GLN A 516 27.99 6.93 -15.76
C GLN A 516 28.41 8.33 -15.31
N VAL A 517 29.37 8.43 -14.39
CA VAL A 517 29.81 9.68 -13.77
C VAL A 517 30.53 10.58 -14.78
N GLY A 518 31.36 10.01 -15.65
CA GLY A 518 32.04 10.72 -16.72
C GLY A 518 33.10 11.74 -16.25
N GLY A 519 33.30 12.79 -17.05
CA GLY A 519 34.33 13.81 -16.82
C GLY A 519 34.01 14.79 -15.68
N PHE A 520 34.96 15.70 -15.41
CA PHE A 520 34.91 16.62 -14.26
C PHE A 520 33.63 17.47 -14.19
N LEU A 521 33.15 18.02 -15.31
CA LEU A 521 31.93 18.84 -15.31
C LEU A 521 30.71 18.05 -14.86
N ARG A 522 30.53 16.81 -15.36
CA ARG A 522 29.40 15.96 -14.99
C ARG A 522 29.47 15.53 -13.53
N ARG A 523 30.68 15.29 -13.00
CA ARG A 523 30.91 15.07 -11.56
C ARG A 523 30.45 16.25 -10.71
N VAL A 524 30.79 17.47 -11.11
CA VAL A 524 30.36 18.68 -10.39
C VAL A 524 28.84 18.83 -10.40
N LEU A 525 28.18 18.55 -11.53
CA LEU A 525 26.72 18.61 -11.62
C LEU A 525 26.06 17.54 -10.74
N ILE A 526 26.53 16.29 -10.82
CA ILE A 526 26.04 15.19 -9.97
C ILE A 526 26.26 15.50 -8.49
N SER A 527 27.43 16.05 -8.13
CA SER A 527 27.77 16.34 -6.73
C SER A 527 26.94 17.48 -6.14
N ILE A 528 26.52 18.48 -6.95
CA ILE A 528 25.60 19.54 -6.51
C ILE A 528 24.22 18.97 -6.20
N ASP A 529 23.72 18.07 -7.04
CA ASP A 529 22.41 17.43 -6.84
C ASP A 529 22.41 16.48 -5.64
N ARG A 530 23.46 15.65 -5.50
CA ARG A 530 23.62 14.68 -4.41
C ARG A 530 24.12 15.26 -3.09
N GLY A 531 24.56 16.52 -3.07
CA GLY A 531 25.11 17.17 -1.88
C GLY A 531 26.56 16.80 -1.54
N ASP A 532 27.29 16.19 -2.48
CA ASP A 532 28.65 15.67 -2.32
C ASP A 532 29.74 16.60 -2.93
N LEU A 533 29.46 17.90 -3.07
CA LEU A 533 30.31 18.86 -3.81
C LEU A 533 31.77 18.89 -3.31
N GLY A 534 32.00 18.73 -2.00
CA GLY A 534 33.33 18.73 -1.42
C GLY A 534 34.11 17.41 -1.58
N LYS A 535 33.48 16.33 -2.06
CA LYS A 535 34.06 14.98 -2.06
C LYS A 535 34.14 14.39 -3.47
N LEU A 536 33.00 14.24 -4.15
CA LEU A 536 32.93 13.53 -5.44
C LEU A 536 33.84 14.12 -6.55
N PRO A 537 33.90 15.45 -6.77
CA PRO A 537 34.73 16.01 -7.85
C PRO A 537 36.23 15.86 -7.62
N PHE A 538 36.65 15.67 -6.36
CA PHE A 538 38.05 15.67 -5.93
C PHE A 538 38.53 14.30 -5.45
N SER A 539 37.69 13.27 -5.52
CA SER A 539 38.06 11.89 -5.16
C SER A 539 38.82 11.21 -6.30
N ASP A 540 40.03 10.74 -6.01
CA ASP A 540 40.87 9.96 -6.94
C ASP A 540 40.36 8.53 -7.15
N ASP A 541 39.50 8.03 -6.27
CA ASP A 541 38.92 6.69 -6.37
C ASP A 541 37.87 6.61 -7.49
N VAL A 542 37.16 7.72 -7.73
CA VAL A 542 36.13 7.80 -8.76
C VAL A 542 36.76 8.17 -10.11
N ASN A 543 36.55 7.32 -11.12
CA ASN A 543 37.07 7.50 -12.49
C ASN A 543 35.92 7.82 -13.48
N SER A 544 36.21 7.95 -14.78
CA SER A 544 35.19 8.30 -15.80
C SER A 544 34.23 7.17 -16.14
N GLU A 545 34.61 5.93 -15.81
CA GLU A 545 33.82 4.71 -16.00
C GLU A 545 32.96 4.36 -14.78
N SER A 546 33.28 4.97 -13.62
CA SER A 546 32.49 4.83 -12.39
C SER A 546 31.04 5.22 -12.61
N ARG A 547 30.14 4.54 -11.90
CA ARG A 547 28.69 4.69 -12.04
C ARG A 547 28.06 5.07 -10.71
N LEU A 548 27.12 6.00 -10.75
CA LEU A 548 26.25 6.36 -9.65
C LEU A 548 25.01 5.46 -9.68
N LEU A 549 24.84 4.64 -8.65
CA LEU A 549 23.60 3.94 -8.38
C LEU A 549 22.77 4.79 -7.41
N MET A 550 21.68 5.38 -7.90
CA MET A 550 20.77 6.19 -7.09
C MET A 550 19.33 5.69 -7.16
N ARG A 551 18.50 6.07 -6.18
CA ARG A 551 17.13 5.53 -5.98
C ARG A 551 17.20 4.00 -6.01
N ARG A 552 17.95 3.45 -5.06
CA ARG A 552 18.23 2.02 -5.00
C ARG A 552 17.10 1.24 -4.33
N ASN A 553 16.39 1.91 -3.41
CA ASN A 553 15.13 1.43 -2.87
C ASN A 553 14.16 1.13 -4.02
N ILE A 554 13.74 -0.13 -4.09
CA ILE A 554 12.94 -0.65 -5.20
C ILE A 554 11.57 0.03 -5.32
N ARG A 555 10.94 0.36 -4.19
CA ARG A 555 9.65 1.06 -4.16
C ARG A 555 9.78 2.50 -4.67
N GLU A 556 10.74 3.27 -4.15
CA GLU A 556 11.00 4.64 -4.60
C GLU A 556 11.32 4.67 -6.12
N ARG A 557 12.11 3.71 -6.58
CA ARG A 557 12.49 3.56 -7.99
C ARG A 557 11.27 3.34 -8.89
N VAL A 558 10.41 2.39 -8.54
CA VAL A 558 9.22 2.05 -9.31
C VAL A 558 8.21 3.21 -9.31
N LEU A 559 7.95 3.80 -8.14
CA LEU A 559 7.08 4.98 -7.99
C LEU A 559 7.59 6.19 -8.80
N THR A 560 8.90 6.37 -8.90
CA THR A 560 9.47 7.46 -9.70
C THR A 560 9.29 7.23 -11.21
N LEU A 561 9.38 5.98 -11.67
CA LEU A 561 9.20 5.64 -13.09
C LEU A 561 7.74 5.73 -13.53
N ALA A 562 6.82 5.31 -12.67
CA ALA A 562 5.38 5.26 -12.95
C ALA A 562 4.53 5.85 -11.82
N PRO A 563 4.64 7.16 -11.52
CA PRO A 563 3.96 7.81 -10.38
C PRO A 563 2.43 7.89 -10.51
N PHE A 564 1.89 7.43 -11.64
CA PHE A 564 0.46 7.43 -11.96
C PHE A 564 -0.19 6.06 -11.73
N LEU A 565 0.58 5.06 -11.28
CA LEU A 565 0.09 3.76 -10.83
C LEU A 565 0.19 3.68 -9.30
N THR A 566 -0.73 2.95 -8.69
CA THR A 566 -0.65 2.58 -7.27
C THR A 566 0.15 1.29 -7.17
N PHE A 567 1.09 1.15 -6.25
CA PHE A 567 1.86 -0.09 -6.08
C PHE A 567 1.58 -0.73 -4.73
N ASP A 568 1.71 -2.05 -4.66
CA ASP A 568 1.66 -2.78 -3.40
C ASP A 568 2.80 -2.32 -2.47
N SER A 569 2.55 -2.38 -1.17
CA SER A 569 3.53 -2.03 -0.14
C SER A 569 4.59 -3.11 0.06
N ASP A 570 4.29 -4.35 -0.31
CA ASP A 570 5.11 -5.53 -0.07
C ASP A 570 5.67 -6.16 -1.37
N PRO A 571 6.88 -5.76 -1.81
CA PRO A 571 7.57 -6.41 -2.92
C PRO A 571 8.21 -7.73 -2.50
N TYR A 572 8.24 -8.72 -3.39
CA TYR A 572 8.78 -10.05 -3.09
C TYR A 572 10.00 -10.42 -3.92
N VAL A 573 10.94 -11.11 -3.29
CA VAL A 573 12.14 -11.64 -3.95
C VAL A 573 11.92 -13.01 -4.56
N VAL A 574 12.43 -13.20 -5.77
CA VAL A 574 12.39 -14.44 -6.53
C VAL A 574 13.80 -14.85 -6.96
N VAL A 575 14.12 -16.13 -6.79
CA VAL A 575 15.32 -16.75 -7.34
C VAL A 575 14.97 -17.28 -8.73
N GLY A 576 15.46 -16.62 -9.78
CA GLY A 576 15.26 -17.06 -11.15
C GLY A 576 15.89 -18.43 -11.43
N GLU A 577 15.42 -19.13 -12.47
CA GLU A 577 16.02 -20.39 -12.93
C GLU A 577 17.49 -20.23 -13.36
N ASP A 578 17.91 -19.01 -13.72
CA ASP A 578 19.28 -18.61 -14.03
C ASP A 578 20.15 -18.33 -12.78
N GLY A 579 19.54 -18.40 -11.59
CA GLY A 579 20.17 -18.15 -10.31
C GLY A 579 20.36 -16.67 -9.96
N ARG A 580 19.75 -15.75 -10.71
CA ARG A 580 19.73 -14.32 -10.38
C ARG A 580 18.57 -13.99 -9.45
N LEU A 581 18.77 -12.97 -8.62
CA LEU A 581 17.73 -12.44 -7.73
C LEU A 581 16.96 -11.32 -8.43
N SER A 582 15.64 -11.42 -8.43
CA SER A 582 14.73 -10.40 -8.96
C SER A 582 13.65 -10.09 -7.95
N TRP A 583 13.32 -8.81 -7.80
CA TRP A 583 12.16 -8.36 -7.05
C TRP A 583 10.95 -8.25 -7.97
N MET A 584 9.78 -8.66 -7.49
CA MET A 584 8.52 -8.44 -8.16
C MET A 584 7.60 -7.60 -7.29
N MET A 585 6.92 -6.63 -7.90
CA MET A 585 5.99 -5.74 -7.24
C MET A 585 4.72 -5.60 -8.08
N ASP A 586 3.57 -5.72 -7.44
CA ASP A 586 2.26 -5.57 -8.08
C ASP A 586 1.88 -4.09 -8.20
N GLY A 587 1.35 -3.73 -9.37
CA GLY A 587 0.97 -2.38 -9.77
C GLY A 587 -0.48 -2.32 -10.24
N PHE A 588 -1.23 -1.39 -9.65
CA PHE A 588 -2.65 -1.24 -9.83
C PHE A 588 -3.01 0.04 -10.57
N THR A 589 -4.05 -0.05 -11.40
CA THR A 589 -4.79 1.13 -11.85
C THR A 589 -5.99 1.33 -10.94
N SER A 590 -6.11 2.54 -10.39
CA SER A 590 -7.16 2.90 -9.44
C SER A 590 -7.94 4.13 -9.92
N SER A 591 -9.20 4.24 -9.48
CA SER A 591 -10.01 5.43 -9.69
C SER A 591 -11.07 5.57 -8.58
N GLY A 592 -11.44 6.81 -8.27
CA GLY A 592 -12.63 7.16 -7.48
C GLY A 592 -13.85 7.51 -8.32
N ASN A 593 -13.75 7.45 -9.66
CA ASN A 593 -14.79 7.95 -10.56
C ASN A 593 -15.58 6.83 -11.27
N TYR A 594 -15.77 5.66 -10.63
CA TYR A 594 -16.66 4.63 -11.16
C TYR A 594 -18.12 4.87 -10.72
N PRO A 595 -19.07 5.10 -11.64
CA PRO A 595 -20.44 5.48 -11.26
C PRO A 595 -21.14 4.35 -10.51
N TYR A 596 -21.91 4.69 -9.47
CA TYR A 596 -22.65 3.76 -8.59
C TYR A 596 -21.81 2.78 -7.76
N ALA A 597 -20.49 2.75 -7.91
CA ALA A 597 -19.62 1.89 -7.12
C ALA A 597 -19.29 2.56 -5.78
N ARG A 598 -19.35 1.77 -4.70
CA ARG A 598 -19.01 2.24 -3.36
C ARG A 598 -17.52 2.46 -3.19
N HIS A 599 -17.14 3.54 -2.51
CA HIS A 599 -15.74 3.79 -2.18
C HIS A 599 -15.29 2.97 -0.97
N PHE A 600 -14.07 2.47 -1.06
CA PHE A 600 -13.36 1.80 0.03
C PHE A 600 -12.04 2.53 0.25
N ALA A 601 -11.71 2.77 1.51
CA ALA A 601 -10.44 3.39 1.86
C ALA A 601 -9.29 2.46 1.49
N THR A 602 -8.31 3.00 0.75
CA THR A 602 -7.05 2.29 0.54
C THR A 602 -6.08 2.65 1.66
N ASN A 603 -5.28 1.68 2.12
CA ASN A 603 -4.23 1.93 3.12
C ASN A 603 -3.12 2.85 2.58
N ALA A 604 -3.07 3.08 1.26
CA ALA A 604 -2.20 4.04 0.60
C ALA A 604 -2.82 5.44 0.68
N GLU A 605 -2.29 6.28 1.58
CA GLU A 605 -2.50 7.74 1.61
C GLU A 605 -3.92 8.24 2.00
N GLY A 606 -4.84 7.35 2.37
CA GLY A 606 -6.19 7.73 2.84
C GLY A 606 -7.17 8.08 1.73
N ASP A 607 -6.78 7.86 0.47
CA ASP A 607 -7.66 8.03 -0.68
C ASP A 607 -8.64 6.85 -0.78
N ALA A 608 -9.92 7.20 -0.88
CA ALA A 608 -10.99 6.22 -1.08
C ALA A 608 -11.18 5.98 -2.59
N VAL A 609 -11.11 4.72 -3.01
CA VAL A 609 -11.25 4.31 -4.41
C VAL A 609 -12.48 3.44 -4.57
N ASN A 610 -13.11 3.47 -5.74
CA ASN A 610 -14.24 2.60 -6.08
C ASN A 610 -13.96 1.71 -7.29
N TYR A 611 -12.75 1.78 -7.85
CA TYR A 611 -12.27 0.93 -8.94
C TYR A 611 -10.80 0.57 -8.72
N LEU A 612 -10.47 -0.71 -8.87
CA LEU A 612 -9.11 -1.22 -8.75
C LEU A 612 -8.89 -2.43 -9.67
N ARG A 613 -7.77 -2.47 -10.38
CA ARG A 613 -7.32 -3.60 -11.22
C ARG A 613 -5.83 -3.87 -11.04
N ASN A 614 -5.45 -5.15 -10.94
CA ASN A 614 -4.06 -5.56 -11.02
C ASN A 614 -3.60 -5.55 -12.48
N SER A 615 -3.24 -4.37 -12.97
CA SER A 615 -2.97 -4.15 -14.38
C SER A 615 -1.51 -4.42 -14.75
N VAL A 616 -0.56 -4.27 -13.83
CA VAL A 616 0.87 -4.27 -14.13
C VAL A 616 1.67 -5.03 -13.07
N LYS A 617 2.70 -5.77 -13.49
CA LYS A 617 3.75 -6.31 -12.60
C LYS A 617 5.08 -5.67 -12.95
N ALA A 618 5.74 -5.07 -11.96
CA ALA A 618 7.08 -4.53 -12.08
C ALA A 618 8.09 -5.58 -11.63
N VAL A 619 9.07 -5.89 -12.48
CA VAL A 619 10.20 -6.77 -12.15
C VAL A 619 11.47 -5.93 -12.10
N ILE A 620 12.22 -6.03 -11.00
CA ILE A 620 13.45 -5.29 -10.76
C ILE A 620 14.59 -6.27 -10.54
N ASP A 621 15.65 -6.18 -11.34
CA ASP A 621 16.86 -6.98 -11.13
C ASP A 621 17.62 -6.46 -9.89
N ALA A 622 17.93 -7.34 -8.93
CA ALA A 622 18.57 -6.94 -7.68
C ALA A 622 20.03 -6.46 -7.86
N TYR A 623 20.67 -6.78 -8.98
CA TYR A 623 22.07 -6.44 -9.27
C TYR A 623 22.20 -5.21 -10.19
N ASP A 624 21.50 -5.19 -11.32
CA ASP A 624 21.53 -4.11 -12.31
C ASP A 624 20.52 -2.99 -12.02
N GLY A 625 19.46 -3.28 -11.26
CA GLY A 625 18.38 -2.34 -10.97
C GLY A 625 17.49 -2.03 -12.17
N THR A 626 17.59 -2.84 -13.24
CA THR A 626 16.74 -2.71 -14.42
C THR A 626 15.31 -3.02 -14.05
N VAL A 627 14.38 -2.11 -14.36
CA VAL A 627 12.96 -2.28 -14.08
C VAL A 627 12.24 -2.60 -15.38
N THR A 628 11.37 -3.61 -15.40
CA THR A 628 10.49 -3.91 -16.53
C THR A 628 9.04 -4.00 -16.05
N PHE A 629 8.14 -3.27 -16.70
CA PHE A 629 6.71 -3.30 -16.40
C PHE A 629 5.97 -4.21 -17.41
N TYR A 630 5.31 -5.24 -16.90
CA TYR A 630 4.53 -6.18 -17.69
C TYR A 630 3.04 -5.97 -17.45
N VAL A 631 2.25 -5.86 -18.52
CA VAL A 631 0.79 -5.64 -18.43
C VAL A 631 0.06 -6.98 -18.36
N PHE A 632 -0.67 -7.21 -17.27
CA PHE A 632 -1.42 -8.44 -16.99
C PHE A 632 -2.93 -8.29 -17.24
N ASP A 633 -3.49 -7.08 -17.13
CA ASP A 633 -4.88 -6.79 -17.52
C ASP A 633 -4.89 -5.87 -18.75
N PRO A 634 -4.83 -6.41 -19.98
CA PRO A 634 -4.84 -5.59 -21.19
C PRO A 634 -6.22 -4.97 -21.48
N GLU A 635 -7.30 -5.40 -20.81
CA GLU A 635 -8.66 -4.91 -21.03
C GLU A 635 -8.96 -3.64 -20.23
N ASP A 636 -8.20 -3.37 -19.17
CA ASP A 636 -8.38 -2.18 -18.35
C ASP A 636 -8.20 -0.88 -19.16
N PRO A 637 -9.22 0.01 -19.19
CA PRO A 637 -9.14 1.24 -19.98
C PRO A 637 -8.08 2.22 -19.48
N ILE A 638 -7.74 2.21 -18.18
CA ILE A 638 -6.75 3.13 -17.60
C ILE A 638 -5.34 2.74 -18.07
N ILE A 639 -4.97 1.46 -17.97
CA ILE A 639 -3.66 1.02 -18.44
C ILE A 639 -3.53 1.15 -19.97
N GLN A 640 -4.59 0.94 -20.75
CA GLN A 640 -4.56 1.17 -22.19
C GLN A 640 -4.23 2.63 -22.55
N ALA A 641 -4.75 3.59 -21.78
CA ALA A 641 -4.41 5.00 -21.96
C ALA A 641 -2.94 5.26 -21.62
N TRP A 642 -2.44 4.71 -20.51
CA TRP A 642 -1.04 4.84 -20.12
C TRP A 642 -0.06 4.19 -21.11
N ARG A 643 -0.40 3.03 -21.68
CA ARG A 643 0.38 2.37 -22.74
C ARG A 643 0.54 3.25 -23.98
N ARG A 644 -0.45 4.08 -24.31
CA ARG A 644 -0.34 5.03 -25.43
C ARG A 644 0.50 6.25 -25.10
N ILE A 645 0.43 6.72 -23.86
CA ILE A 645 1.22 7.87 -23.40
C ILE A 645 2.70 7.47 -23.28
N PHE A 646 2.98 6.25 -22.79
CA PHE A 646 4.32 5.74 -22.50
C PHE A 646 4.56 4.36 -23.14
N PRO A 647 4.63 4.25 -24.48
CA PRO A 647 4.78 2.95 -25.15
C PRO A 647 6.10 2.24 -24.82
N ALA A 648 7.17 2.98 -24.53
CA ALA A 648 8.46 2.41 -24.17
C ALA A 648 8.49 1.82 -22.75
N LEU A 649 7.54 2.19 -21.87
CA LEU A 649 7.53 1.78 -20.46
C LEU A 649 6.97 0.36 -20.26
N PHE A 650 5.96 0.00 -21.05
CA PHE A 650 5.17 -1.21 -20.85
C PHE A 650 5.49 -2.29 -21.87
N LYS A 651 5.61 -3.53 -21.39
CA LYS A 651 5.70 -4.75 -22.20
C LYS A 651 4.49 -5.63 -21.95
N ASP A 652 4.16 -6.49 -22.90
CA ASP A 652 3.11 -7.50 -22.72
C ASP A 652 3.56 -8.60 -21.75
N ALA A 653 2.62 -9.18 -20.99
CA ALA A 653 2.92 -10.30 -20.08
C ALA A 653 3.61 -11.48 -20.78
N SER A 654 3.34 -11.71 -22.07
CA SER A 654 3.99 -12.76 -22.87
C SER A 654 5.50 -12.55 -23.09
N ALA A 655 6.00 -11.33 -22.89
CA ALA A 655 7.43 -11.04 -22.94
C ALA A 655 8.17 -11.34 -21.63
N MET A 656 7.44 -11.70 -20.57
CA MET A 656 8.03 -12.07 -19.28
C MET A 656 8.77 -13.41 -19.41
N PRO A 657 10.00 -13.54 -18.87
CA PRO A 657 10.73 -14.81 -18.86
C PRO A 657 9.93 -15.95 -18.24
N PRO A 658 9.89 -17.15 -18.84
CA PRO A 658 9.07 -18.28 -18.35
C PRO A 658 9.37 -18.68 -16.90
N GLY A 659 10.62 -18.56 -16.46
CA GLY A 659 10.99 -18.78 -15.07
C GLY A 659 10.26 -17.84 -14.11
N LEU A 660 10.21 -16.54 -14.41
CA LEU A 660 9.54 -15.54 -13.58
C LEU A 660 8.01 -15.65 -13.62
N VAL A 661 7.42 -16.07 -14.75
CA VAL A 661 5.96 -16.28 -14.87
C VAL A 661 5.46 -17.29 -13.84
N LYS A 662 6.25 -18.32 -13.51
CA LYS A 662 5.89 -19.34 -12.51
C LYS A 662 5.81 -18.81 -11.08
N HIS A 663 6.43 -17.66 -10.82
CA HIS A 663 6.49 -17.03 -9.49
C HIS A 663 5.47 -15.90 -9.32
N VAL A 664 4.69 -15.60 -10.36
CA VAL A 664 3.61 -14.63 -10.28
C VAL A 664 2.61 -15.06 -9.19
N ARG A 665 2.29 -14.15 -8.27
CA ARG A 665 1.28 -14.34 -7.22
C ARG A 665 0.07 -13.40 -7.38
N TYR A 666 -1.04 -13.78 -6.76
CA TYR A 666 -2.18 -12.88 -6.56
C TYR A 666 -1.78 -11.83 -5.50
N PRO A 667 -2.12 -10.54 -5.67
CA PRO A 667 -1.65 -9.50 -4.74
C PRO A 667 -2.47 -9.44 -3.46
N GLU A 668 -1.79 -9.35 -2.33
CA GLU A 668 -2.41 -9.33 -1.01
C GLU A 668 -3.27 -8.11 -0.77
N MET A 669 -2.80 -6.93 -1.20
CA MET A 669 -3.58 -5.69 -1.10
C MET A 669 -4.91 -5.81 -1.87
N LEU A 670 -4.88 -6.46 -3.05
CA LEU A 670 -6.08 -6.61 -3.88
C LEU A 670 -7.06 -7.60 -3.25
N LEU A 671 -6.60 -8.78 -2.81
CA LEU A 671 -7.49 -9.76 -2.19
C LEU A 671 -8.10 -9.22 -0.90
N LYS A 672 -7.32 -8.50 -0.08
CA LYS A 672 -7.79 -7.85 1.16
C LYS A 672 -8.92 -6.85 0.88
N LEU A 673 -8.76 -5.97 -0.10
CA LEU A 673 -9.80 -5.00 -0.46
C LEU A 673 -11.02 -5.68 -1.11
N GLN A 674 -10.80 -6.64 -2.01
CA GLN A 674 -11.88 -7.41 -2.62
C GLN A 674 -12.67 -8.21 -1.60
N ALA A 675 -12.02 -8.78 -0.58
CA ALA A 675 -12.69 -9.48 0.50
C ALA A 675 -13.57 -8.53 1.33
N GLN A 676 -13.10 -7.30 1.63
CA GLN A 676 -13.91 -6.28 2.31
C GLN A 676 -15.13 -5.88 1.48
N VAL A 677 -14.99 -5.74 0.16
CA VAL A 677 -16.11 -5.45 -0.73
C VAL A 677 -17.06 -6.65 -0.80
N TYR A 678 -16.53 -7.85 -1.01
CA TYR A 678 -17.30 -9.10 -1.13
C TYR A 678 -18.10 -9.41 0.14
N ALA A 679 -17.59 -9.02 1.32
CA ALA A 679 -18.24 -9.21 2.61
C ALA A 679 -19.68 -8.65 2.65
N LEU A 680 -19.95 -7.58 1.90
CA LEU A 680 -21.29 -7.01 1.72
C LEU A 680 -21.89 -7.36 0.35
N TYR A 681 -21.10 -7.31 -0.72
CA TYR A 681 -21.58 -7.40 -2.10
C TYR A 681 -21.70 -8.83 -2.65
N HIS A 682 -21.47 -9.86 -1.84
CA HIS A 682 -21.86 -11.23 -2.19
C HIS A 682 -23.40 -11.39 -2.23
N MET A 683 -24.14 -10.56 -1.46
CA MET A 683 -25.60 -10.49 -1.49
C MET A 683 -26.07 -9.84 -2.80
N ALA A 684 -26.54 -10.66 -3.74
CA ALA A 684 -27.04 -10.18 -5.03
C ALA A 684 -28.49 -9.70 -4.98
N ASP A 685 -29.28 -10.15 -4.00
CA ASP A 685 -30.68 -9.75 -3.85
C ASP A 685 -30.80 -8.39 -3.12
N PRO A 686 -31.48 -7.38 -3.71
CA PRO A 686 -31.62 -6.06 -3.10
C PRO A 686 -32.35 -6.02 -1.76
N GLU A 687 -33.30 -6.94 -1.50
CA GLU A 687 -34.05 -6.98 -0.24
C GLU A 687 -33.15 -7.49 0.90
N VAL A 688 -32.43 -8.58 0.63
CA VAL A 688 -31.43 -9.15 1.55
C VAL A 688 -30.32 -8.13 1.83
N PHE A 689 -29.85 -7.42 0.80
CA PHE A 689 -28.83 -6.39 0.91
C PHE A 689 -29.30 -5.19 1.76
N TYR A 690 -30.52 -4.70 1.54
CA TYR A 690 -31.08 -3.56 2.28
C TYR A 690 -31.16 -3.85 3.78
N ASN A 691 -31.60 -5.06 4.14
CA ASN A 691 -31.70 -5.50 5.54
C ASN A 691 -30.36 -5.93 6.16
N ARG A 692 -29.31 -6.11 5.34
CA ARG A 692 -27.99 -6.66 5.74
C ARG A 692 -28.11 -7.99 6.48
N GLU A 693 -29.00 -8.87 6.02
CA GLU A 693 -29.33 -10.13 6.69
C GLU A 693 -28.15 -11.11 6.75
N ASP A 694 -27.26 -11.05 5.76
CA ASP A 694 -26.11 -11.95 5.62
C ASP A 694 -24.79 -11.15 5.55
N LEU A 695 -24.57 -10.22 6.49
CA LEU A 695 -23.32 -9.43 6.50
C LEU A 695 -22.13 -10.28 6.98
N TRP A 696 -21.13 -10.42 6.12
CA TRP A 696 -19.88 -11.11 6.44
C TRP A 696 -18.83 -10.11 6.93
N THR A 697 -17.82 -10.63 7.61
CA THR A 697 -16.60 -9.93 8.03
C THR A 697 -15.41 -10.88 7.91
N VAL A 698 -14.22 -10.34 7.63
CA VAL A 698 -12.99 -11.15 7.68
C VAL A 698 -12.86 -11.76 9.07
N ALA A 699 -12.48 -13.03 9.15
CA ALA A 699 -12.29 -13.70 10.42
C ALA A 699 -11.18 -13.02 11.26
N ASN A 700 -11.28 -13.11 12.58
CA ASN A 700 -10.24 -12.63 13.48
C ASN A 700 -9.43 -13.81 14.03
N GLU A 701 -8.18 -13.56 14.38
CA GLU A 701 -7.29 -14.49 15.07
C GLU A 701 -6.62 -13.82 16.28
N VAL A 702 -6.00 -14.63 17.15
CA VAL A 702 -5.12 -14.14 18.21
C VAL A 702 -3.71 -14.06 17.65
N GLY A 703 -3.20 -12.86 17.47
CA GLY A 703 -1.85 -12.64 16.97
C GLY A 703 -1.03 -11.72 17.87
N MET A 704 0.26 -11.59 17.57
CA MET A 704 1.13 -10.64 18.25
C MET A 704 1.05 -9.26 17.60
N THR A 705 0.79 -8.24 18.41
CA THR A 705 0.89 -6.82 17.99
C THR A 705 2.35 -6.39 17.83
N GLN A 706 2.58 -5.24 17.18
CA GLN A 706 3.93 -4.65 17.06
C GLN A 706 4.60 -4.36 18.42
N GLY A 707 3.82 -4.28 19.52
CA GLY A 707 4.34 -4.12 20.88
C GLY A 707 4.69 -5.42 21.59
N GLY A 708 4.52 -6.58 20.94
CA GLY A 708 4.78 -7.90 21.54
C GLY A 708 3.66 -8.42 22.44
N GLU A 709 2.49 -7.76 22.46
CA GLU A 709 1.31 -8.22 23.20
C GLU A 709 0.38 -9.05 22.31
N GLN A 710 -0.23 -10.10 22.87
CA GLN A 710 -1.26 -10.89 22.20
C GLN A 710 -2.57 -10.09 22.13
N ALA A 711 -3.10 -9.90 20.93
CA ALA A 711 -4.37 -9.22 20.72
C ALA A 711 -5.18 -9.88 19.60
N THR A 712 -6.49 -9.68 19.65
CA THR A 712 -7.39 -10.05 18.57
C THR A 712 -7.19 -9.08 17.40
N GLN A 713 -6.88 -9.63 16.23
CA GLN A 713 -6.70 -8.87 15.00
C GLN A 713 -7.40 -9.56 13.81
N PRO A 714 -7.81 -8.83 12.78
CA PRO A 714 -8.32 -9.44 11.55
C PRO A 714 -7.23 -10.27 10.90
N MET A 715 -7.60 -11.45 10.39
CA MET A 715 -6.68 -12.30 9.63
C MET A 715 -6.21 -11.57 8.37
N GLU A 716 -4.95 -11.79 8.03
CA GLU A 716 -4.37 -11.33 6.77
C GLU A 716 -4.47 -12.44 5.72
N PRO A 717 -4.57 -12.09 4.43
CA PRO A 717 -4.50 -13.07 3.37
C PRO A 717 -3.26 -13.95 3.51
N ASN A 718 -3.39 -15.25 3.26
CA ASN A 718 -2.28 -16.17 3.40
C ASN A 718 -2.14 -17.08 2.18
N PHE A 719 -0.88 -17.28 1.78
CA PHE A 719 -0.56 -18.20 0.70
C PHE A 719 -0.57 -19.65 1.17
N VAL A 720 -1.28 -20.51 0.44
CA VAL A 720 -1.37 -21.93 0.69
C VAL A 720 -1.18 -22.68 -0.63
N LEU A 721 -0.35 -23.73 -0.60
CA LEU A 721 -0.21 -24.67 -1.70
C LEU A 721 -1.15 -25.86 -1.47
N MET A 722 -2.28 -25.91 -2.18
CA MET A 722 -3.31 -26.93 -1.97
C MET A 722 -4.03 -27.36 -3.24
N LYS A 723 -4.70 -28.52 -3.17
CA LYS A 723 -5.70 -28.92 -4.17
C LYS A 723 -7.02 -28.26 -3.80
N LEU A 724 -7.56 -27.45 -4.70
CA LEU A 724 -8.88 -26.85 -4.50
C LEU A 724 -9.97 -27.94 -4.46
N PRO A 725 -11.03 -27.79 -3.64
CA PRO A 725 -12.13 -28.74 -3.62
C PRO A 725 -12.75 -28.94 -5.00
N GLY A 726 -12.80 -30.19 -5.48
CA GLY A 726 -13.32 -30.54 -6.81
C GLY A 726 -12.27 -30.50 -7.94
N GLU A 727 -11.07 -29.97 -7.67
CA GLU A 727 -9.94 -29.94 -8.60
C GLU A 727 -8.94 -31.06 -8.29
N SER A 728 -8.17 -31.47 -9.30
CA SER A 728 -7.13 -32.52 -9.16
C SER A 728 -5.71 -31.96 -9.09
N GLY A 729 -5.49 -30.75 -9.60
CA GLY A 729 -4.20 -30.07 -9.62
C GLY A 729 -3.84 -29.45 -8.28
N LEU A 730 -2.54 -29.46 -7.96
CA LEU A 730 -1.99 -28.68 -6.85
C LEU A 730 -1.79 -27.24 -7.32
N GLU A 731 -2.33 -26.27 -6.59
CA GLU A 731 -2.25 -24.86 -6.94
C GLU A 731 -1.82 -24.01 -5.75
N PHE A 732 -1.06 -22.97 -6.06
CA PHE A 732 -0.76 -21.91 -5.14
C PHE A 732 -1.88 -20.89 -5.19
N ILE A 733 -2.49 -20.70 -4.03
CA ILE A 733 -3.61 -19.78 -3.86
C ILE A 733 -3.34 -18.89 -2.67
N GLU A 734 -3.96 -17.73 -2.69
CA GLU A 734 -4.03 -16.83 -1.57
C GLU A 734 -5.45 -16.89 -1.02
N MET A 735 -5.63 -17.15 0.28
CA MET A 735 -6.96 -17.37 0.85
C MET A 735 -7.25 -16.48 2.06
N LEU A 736 -8.54 -16.20 2.27
CA LEU A 736 -9.02 -15.44 3.42
C LEU A 736 -10.39 -15.97 3.90
N PRO A 737 -10.50 -16.37 5.18
CA PRO A 737 -11.76 -16.87 5.75
C PRO A 737 -12.69 -15.75 6.26
N PHE A 738 -14.00 -16.03 6.28
CA PHE A 738 -15.06 -15.12 6.73
C PHE A 738 -15.89 -15.67 7.89
N THR A 739 -16.33 -14.76 8.75
CA THR A 739 -17.32 -14.98 9.81
C THR A 739 -18.50 -14.01 9.62
N PRO A 740 -19.67 -14.26 10.24
CA PRO A 740 -20.73 -13.26 10.33
C PRO A 740 -20.29 -12.06 11.18
N ALA A 741 -20.79 -10.86 10.89
CA ALA A 741 -20.39 -9.64 11.60
C ALA A 741 -20.55 -9.67 13.14
N ASN A 742 -21.46 -10.50 13.66
CA ASN A 742 -21.77 -10.60 15.09
C ASN A 742 -21.43 -11.99 15.69
N ARG A 743 -20.68 -12.84 14.99
CA ARG A 743 -20.35 -14.20 15.45
C ARG A 743 -18.93 -14.60 15.03
N ASN A 744 -18.37 -15.55 15.75
CA ASN A 744 -17.02 -16.06 15.51
C ASN A 744 -16.98 -17.41 14.78
N ASN A 745 -18.12 -17.94 14.35
CA ASN A 745 -18.19 -19.18 13.56
C ASN A 745 -17.90 -18.88 12.08
N LEU A 746 -17.19 -19.76 11.39
CA LEU A 746 -16.95 -19.58 9.96
C LEU A 746 -18.23 -19.81 9.15
N ILE A 747 -18.30 -19.09 8.03
CA ILE A 747 -19.39 -19.19 7.05
C ILE A 747 -18.87 -19.37 5.62
N GLY A 748 -17.58 -19.18 5.40
CA GLY A 748 -16.96 -19.38 4.11
C GLY A 748 -15.55 -18.82 4.04
N TRP A 749 -14.98 -18.88 2.86
CA TRP A 749 -13.67 -18.29 2.55
C TRP A 749 -13.62 -17.89 1.06
N ILE A 750 -12.75 -16.94 0.74
CA ILE A 750 -12.43 -16.55 -0.64
C ILE A 750 -10.97 -16.87 -0.93
N ALA A 751 -10.65 -17.21 -2.17
CA ALA A 751 -9.28 -17.34 -2.60
C ALA A 751 -9.02 -16.77 -4.00
N GLY A 752 -7.85 -16.16 -4.16
CA GLY A 752 -7.27 -15.76 -5.43
C GLY A 752 -6.30 -16.82 -5.94
N ARG A 753 -6.45 -17.23 -7.20
CA ARG A 753 -5.58 -18.25 -7.82
C ARG A 753 -4.34 -17.61 -8.44
N CYS A 754 -3.17 -18.18 -8.18
CA CYS A 754 -1.87 -17.66 -8.62
C CYS A 754 -1.31 -18.34 -9.88
N ASP A 755 -1.80 -19.53 -10.24
CA ASP A 755 -1.12 -20.40 -11.21
C ASP A 755 -1.73 -20.42 -12.61
N GLY A 756 -0.85 -20.37 -13.62
CA GLY A 756 -1.13 -20.72 -15.01
C GLY A 756 -2.31 -19.98 -15.64
N ALA A 757 -3.18 -20.71 -16.34
CA ALA A 757 -4.36 -20.15 -16.99
C ALA A 757 -5.44 -19.69 -16.01
N HIS A 758 -5.34 -20.07 -14.73
CA HIS A 758 -6.27 -19.68 -13.67
C HIS A 758 -5.84 -18.42 -12.93
N TYR A 759 -4.64 -17.91 -13.21
CA TYR A 759 -4.14 -16.67 -12.62
C TYR A 759 -5.17 -15.53 -12.74
N GLY A 760 -5.45 -14.87 -11.60
CA GLY A 760 -6.36 -13.72 -11.54
C GLY A 760 -7.84 -14.09 -11.34
N SER A 761 -8.19 -15.37 -11.28
CA SER A 761 -9.56 -15.80 -10.95
C SER A 761 -9.79 -15.92 -9.44
N LEU A 762 -11.00 -15.57 -9.01
CA LEU A 762 -11.45 -15.64 -7.62
C LEU A 762 -12.47 -16.75 -7.45
N VAL A 763 -12.31 -17.53 -6.38
CA VAL A 763 -13.26 -18.56 -5.96
C VAL A 763 -13.72 -18.27 -4.54
N ALA A 764 -15.02 -18.42 -4.27
CA ALA A 764 -15.58 -18.27 -2.95
C ALA A 764 -16.32 -19.54 -2.56
N TYR A 765 -16.04 -20.07 -1.37
CA TYR A 765 -16.68 -21.26 -0.83
C TYR A 765 -17.53 -20.87 0.36
N ALA A 766 -18.83 -21.12 0.26
CA ALA A 766 -19.80 -20.87 1.33
C ALA A 766 -20.12 -22.17 2.07
N PHE A 767 -20.25 -22.08 3.40
CA PHE A 767 -20.60 -23.19 4.25
C PHE A 767 -22.13 -23.31 4.42
N PRO A 768 -22.66 -24.51 4.70
CA PRO A 768 -24.08 -24.72 4.88
C PRO A 768 -24.63 -23.92 6.07
N LYS A 769 -25.72 -23.16 5.86
CA LYS A 769 -26.37 -22.35 6.91
C LYS A 769 -26.98 -23.18 8.06
N ASN A 770 -27.13 -24.49 7.88
CA ASN A 770 -27.69 -25.41 8.88
C ASN A 770 -26.63 -26.04 9.81
N ARG A 771 -25.34 -25.73 9.62
CA ARG A 771 -24.24 -26.25 10.44
C ARG A 771 -23.40 -25.11 11.00
N LEU A 772 -22.99 -25.25 12.26
CA LEU A 772 -22.01 -24.36 12.88
C LEU A 772 -20.62 -24.92 12.59
N VAL A 773 -19.76 -24.08 12.02
CA VAL A 773 -18.36 -24.39 11.74
C VAL A 773 -17.49 -23.54 12.64
N ASP A 774 -16.62 -24.17 13.44
CA ASP A 774 -15.73 -23.46 14.35
C ASP A 774 -14.90 -22.43 13.58
N GLY A 775 -14.84 -21.18 14.04
CA GLY A 775 -13.90 -20.21 13.49
C GLY A 775 -12.59 -20.11 14.26
N PRO A 776 -11.61 -19.37 13.73
CA PRO A 776 -10.28 -19.27 14.33
C PRO A 776 -10.35 -18.91 15.81
N MET A 777 -11.07 -17.83 16.18
CA MET A 777 -11.28 -17.45 17.58
C MET A 777 -11.92 -18.54 18.47
N GLN A 778 -12.72 -19.45 17.91
CA GLN A 778 -13.30 -20.56 18.67
C GLN A 778 -12.29 -21.69 18.88
N VAL A 779 -11.46 -21.97 17.86
CA VAL A 779 -10.34 -22.93 17.98
C VAL A 779 -9.31 -22.41 18.97
N GLU A 780 -8.96 -21.13 18.89
CA GLU A 780 -8.15 -20.39 19.87
C GLU A 780 -8.65 -20.59 21.30
N ALA A 781 -9.94 -20.34 21.53
CA ALA A 781 -10.54 -20.54 22.85
C ALA A 781 -10.49 -22.00 23.32
N ARG A 782 -10.62 -22.96 22.40
CA ARG A 782 -10.49 -24.40 22.72
C ARG A 782 -9.05 -24.79 23.09
N ILE A 783 -8.07 -24.17 22.45
CA ILE A 783 -6.64 -24.32 22.78
C ILE A 783 -6.40 -23.83 24.21
N ASP A 784 -6.91 -22.66 24.56
CA ASP A 784 -6.75 -22.05 25.89
C ASP A 784 -7.52 -22.81 26.99
N GLN A 785 -8.65 -23.44 26.63
CA GLN A 785 -9.47 -24.25 27.54
C GLN A 785 -8.93 -25.66 27.77
N ASN A 786 -8.02 -26.16 26.93
CA ASN A 786 -7.41 -27.46 27.12
C ASN A 786 -6.49 -27.41 28.35
N ALA A 787 -6.90 -28.03 29.46
CA ALA A 787 -6.20 -27.94 30.74
C ALA A 787 -4.74 -28.41 30.68
N GLN A 788 -4.42 -29.42 29.86
CA GLN A 788 -3.05 -29.95 29.72
C GLN A 788 -2.17 -28.96 28.98
N LEU A 789 -2.64 -28.47 27.82
CA LEU A 789 -1.90 -27.52 27.00
C LEU A 789 -1.77 -26.17 27.70
N SER A 790 -2.88 -25.62 28.21
CA SER A 790 -2.92 -24.34 28.94
C SER A 790 -2.00 -24.33 30.16
N GLY A 791 -1.97 -25.42 30.92
CA GLY A 791 -1.03 -25.59 32.04
C GLY A 791 0.43 -25.55 31.59
N GLN A 792 0.75 -26.21 30.48
CA GLN A 792 2.10 -26.23 29.89
C GLN A 792 2.51 -24.85 29.34
N LEU A 793 1.62 -24.17 28.60
CA LEU A 793 1.88 -22.83 28.07
C LEU A 793 2.08 -21.82 29.21
N THR A 794 1.28 -21.92 30.27
CA THR A 794 1.44 -21.06 31.45
C THR A 794 2.78 -21.28 32.15
N LEU A 795 3.30 -22.51 32.21
CA LEU A 795 4.62 -22.80 32.78
C LEU A 795 5.76 -22.29 31.90
N TRP A 796 5.62 -22.37 30.58
CA TRP A 796 6.58 -21.82 29.63
C TRP A 796 6.58 -20.30 29.58
N ASN A 797 5.46 -19.68 29.92
CA ASN A 797 5.29 -18.24 29.99
C ASN A 797 5.63 -17.68 31.39
N GLN A 798 6.72 -18.16 32.00
CA GLN A 798 7.22 -17.74 33.31
C GLN A 798 8.70 -17.37 33.25
N GLN A 799 9.08 -16.35 34.04
CA GLN A 799 10.45 -15.94 34.39
C GLN A 799 11.55 -16.34 33.39
N GLY A 800 11.79 -15.49 32.39
CA GLY A 800 12.91 -15.63 31.45
C GLY A 800 12.57 -16.25 30.08
N SER A 801 11.36 -16.78 29.90
CA SER A 801 10.81 -17.18 28.60
C SER A 801 9.38 -16.71 28.41
N HIS A 802 9.00 -16.51 27.16
CA HIS A 802 7.62 -16.21 26.77
C HIS A 802 7.16 -17.12 25.64
N VAL A 803 5.88 -17.47 25.70
CA VAL A 803 5.21 -18.26 24.66
C VAL A 803 4.72 -17.33 23.57
N ARG A 804 5.05 -17.66 22.32
CA ARG A 804 4.58 -16.93 21.15
C ARG A 804 3.75 -17.87 20.29
N ARG A 805 2.50 -17.48 20.07
CA ARG A 805 1.56 -18.17 19.19
C ARG A 805 1.76 -17.64 17.77
N GLY A 806 1.93 -18.53 16.80
CA GLY A 806 2.01 -18.14 15.39
C GLY A 806 0.64 -17.97 14.76
N THR A 807 0.61 -17.57 13.49
CA THR A 807 -0.63 -17.45 12.71
C THR A 807 -1.42 -18.77 12.70
N LEU A 808 -2.73 -18.72 12.97
CA LEU A 808 -3.60 -19.89 12.89
C LEU A 808 -4.08 -20.09 11.44
N LEU A 809 -3.74 -21.24 10.85
CA LEU A 809 -4.12 -21.55 9.47
C LEU A 809 -5.40 -22.38 9.43
N VAL A 810 -6.37 -21.94 8.63
CA VAL A 810 -7.57 -22.70 8.30
C VAL A 810 -7.37 -23.33 6.92
N ILE A 811 -7.18 -24.65 6.86
CA ILE A 811 -6.83 -25.36 5.63
C ILE A 811 -7.97 -26.30 5.22
N PRO A 812 -8.67 -25.98 4.12
CA PRO A 812 -9.62 -26.91 3.51
C PRO A 812 -8.88 -28.12 2.92
N SER A 813 -9.28 -29.33 3.31
CA SER A 813 -8.74 -30.57 2.77
C SER A 813 -9.89 -31.57 2.55
N GLY A 814 -10.02 -32.08 1.33
CA GLY A 814 -11.14 -32.93 0.95
C GLY A 814 -12.49 -32.22 1.15
N ARG A 815 -13.28 -32.71 2.12
CA ARG A 815 -14.58 -32.14 2.52
C ARG A 815 -14.57 -31.54 3.94
N GLY A 816 -13.42 -31.55 4.62
CA GLY A 816 -13.25 -31.06 6.00
C GLY A 816 -12.31 -29.86 6.10
N LEU A 817 -12.25 -29.27 7.30
CA LEU A 817 -11.32 -28.19 7.64
C LEU A 817 -10.32 -28.69 8.67
N LEU A 818 -9.03 -28.47 8.41
CA LEU A 818 -7.96 -28.69 9.35
C LEU A 818 -7.43 -27.34 9.83
N TYR A 819 -7.36 -27.16 11.14
CA TYR A 819 -6.75 -25.99 11.76
C TYR A 819 -5.37 -26.36 12.24
N ALA A 820 -4.38 -25.54 11.92
CA ALA A 820 -3.00 -25.73 12.33
C ALA A 820 -2.43 -24.46 12.94
N GLU A 821 -1.90 -24.56 14.15
CA GLU A 821 -1.28 -23.44 14.85
C GLU A 821 0.09 -23.87 15.43
N PRO A 822 1.18 -23.18 15.05
CA PRO A 822 2.49 -23.40 15.62
C PRO A 822 2.67 -22.59 16.93
N ILE A 823 3.25 -23.22 17.95
CA ILE A 823 3.59 -22.59 19.22
C ILE A 823 5.11 -22.54 19.37
N TYR A 824 5.60 -21.31 19.49
CA TYR A 824 7.01 -21.00 19.67
C TYR A 824 7.32 -20.68 21.12
N LEU A 825 8.53 -21.02 21.54
CA LEU A 825 9.12 -20.59 22.80
C LEU A 825 10.29 -19.67 22.51
N GLN A 826 10.32 -18.53 23.20
CA GLN A 826 11.35 -17.52 23.00
C GLN A 826 11.91 -17.07 24.36
N ALA A 827 13.24 -16.95 24.45
CA ALA A 827 13.88 -16.43 25.65
C ALA A 827 13.73 -14.90 25.73
N GLU A 828 13.56 -14.36 26.94
CA GLU A 828 13.33 -12.93 27.17
C GLU A 828 14.55 -12.06 26.80
N ARG A 829 15.77 -12.59 27.02
CA ARG A 829 17.02 -11.88 26.73
C ARG A 829 17.59 -12.12 25.33
N SER A 830 17.09 -13.13 24.63
CA SER A 830 17.58 -13.54 23.31
C SER A 830 16.40 -13.89 22.43
N PRO A 831 15.93 -12.96 21.59
CA PRO A 831 14.75 -13.18 20.75
C PRO A 831 15.10 -14.16 19.61
N MET A 832 14.96 -15.45 19.91
CA MET A 832 15.13 -16.57 18.98
C MET A 832 13.97 -17.54 19.18
N PRO A 833 12.84 -17.33 18.48
CA PRO A 833 11.69 -18.24 18.55
C PRO A 833 12.04 -19.65 18.05
N GLU A 834 11.83 -20.64 18.91
CA GLU A 834 11.98 -22.06 18.60
C GLU A 834 10.62 -22.74 18.58
N LEU A 835 10.32 -23.53 17.55
CA LEU A 835 9.09 -24.31 17.51
C LEU A 835 9.15 -25.39 18.61
N ARG A 836 8.15 -25.41 19.49
CA ARG A 836 8.05 -26.43 20.55
C ARG A 836 6.83 -27.31 20.42
N LEU A 837 5.72 -26.79 19.91
CA LEU A 837 4.50 -27.55 19.69
C LEU A 837 3.82 -27.13 18.39
N VAL A 838 3.19 -28.10 17.73
CA VAL A 838 2.20 -27.89 16.68
C VAL A 838 0.87 -28.36 17.22
N VAL A 839 -0.12 -27.49 17.20
CA VAL A 839 -1.50 -27.80 17.55
C VAL A 839 -2.29 -28.02 16.27
N LEU A 840 -2.97 -29.16 16.20
CA LEU A 840 -3.90 -29.47 15.13
C LEU A 840 -5.30 -29.64 15.72
N ALA A 841 -6.29 -29.02 15.09
CA ALA A 841 -7.67 -29.15 15.50
C ALA A 841 -8.58 -29.50 14.32
N LEU A 842 -9.60 -30.28 14.66
CA LEU A 842 -10.85 -30.45 13.93
C LEU A 842 -11.97 -29.85 14.77
N GLN A 843 -13.20 -29.82 14.25
CA GLN A 843 -14.33 -29.29 15.03
C GLN A 843 -14.57 -30.04 16.35
N ASP A 844 -14.37 -31.35 16.37
CA ASP A 844 -14.64 -32.20 17.54
C ASP A 844 -13.37 -32.68 18.27
N ARG A 845 -12.20 -32.56 17.64
CA ARG A 845 -10.92 -33.06 18.17
C ARG A 845 -9.85 -31.99 18.20
N LEU A 846 -8.96 -32.10 19.17
CA LEU A 846 -7.78 -31.26 19.29
C LEU A 846 -6.63 -32.18 19.71
N ALA A 847 -5.52 -32.07 19.00
CA ALA A 847 -4.30 -32.80 19.30
C ALA A 847 -3.11 -31.85 19.15
N TYR A 848 -2.02 -32.16 19.84
CA TYR A 848 -0.80 -31.39 19.75
C TYR A 848 0.41 -32.32 19.88
N GLY A 849 1.55 -31.88 19.36
CA GLY A 849 2.78 -32.65 19.40
C GLY A 849 4.00 -31.80 19.07
N PRO A 850 5.22 -32.30 19.31
CA PRO A 850 6.45 -31.56 19.01
C PRO A 850 6.70 -31.37 17.52
N THR A 851 6.12 -32.24 16.67
CA THR A 851 6.16 -32.12 15.21
C THR A 851 4.76 -32.24 14.63
N PHE A 852 4.60 -31.81 13.38
CA PHE A 852 3.35 -31.97 12.65
C PHE A 852 2.91 -33.43 12.59
N GLU A 853 3.83 -34.36 12.27
CA GLU A 853 3.54 -35.78 12.13
C GLU A 853 3.08 -36.39 13.46
N ALA A 854 3.68 -35.96 14.57
CA ALA A 854 3.28 -36.40 15.91
C ALA A 854 1.87 -35.89 16.27
N ALA A 855 1.61 -34.60 16.04
CA ALA A 855 0.28 -34.01 16.26
C ALA A 855 -0.78 -34.65 15.35
N PHE A 856 -0.42 -34.90 14.09
CA PHE A 856 -1.28 -35.55 13.10
C PHE A 856 -1.61 -36.98 13.50
N THR A 857 -0.60 -37.77 13.90
CA THR A 857 -0.84 -39.13 14.38
C THR A 857 -1.71 -39.14 15.64
N ALA A 858 -1.54 -38.19 16.56
CA ALA A 858 -2.38 -38.06 17.74
C ALA A 858 -3.84 -37.69 17.39
N LEU A 859 -4.06 -36.84 16.39
CA LEU A 859 -5.39 -36.42 15.93
C LEU A 859 -6.20 -37.57 15.33
N PHE A 860 -5.56 -38.42 14.51
CA PHE A 860 -6.20 -39.52 13.80
C PHE A 860 -6.17 -40.86 14.57
N GLY A 861 -5.15 -41.06 15.43
CA GLY A 861 -4.86 -42.32 16.11
C GLY A 861 -5.53 -42.52 17.48
N GLY A 862 -6.27 -41.53 18.00
CA GLY A 862 -7.08 -41.67 19.22
C GLY A 862 -6.30 -41.76 20.55
N ALA A 863 -4.97 -41.63 20.53
CA ALA A 863 -4.15 -41.58 21.74
C ALA A 863 -3.65 -40.15 21.97
N ALA A 864 -4.04 -39.55 23.10
CA ALA A 864 -3.43 -38.32 23.58
C ALA A 864 -1.91 -38.52 23.77
N PRO A 865 -1.06 -37.51 23.55
CA PRO A 865 0.38 -37.66 23.75
C PRO A 865 0.66 -38.01 25.21
N ALA A 866 1.42 -39.08 25.43
CA ALA A 866 2.05 -39.33 26.72
C ALA A 866 3.11 -38.22 26.98
N PRO A 867 3.34 -37.82 28.24
CA PRO A 867 4.34 -36.80 28.56
C PRO A 867 5.72 -37.19 28.03
N LEU A 868 6.47 -36.20 27.55
CA LEU A 868 7.87 -36.29 27.15
C LEU A 868 8.70 -36.82 28.33
N SER A 869 8.85 -38.13 28.42
CA SER A 869 9.98 -38.74 29.11
C SER A 869 11.16 -38.69 28.14
N ALA A 870 12.23 -38.01 28.54
CA ALA A 870 13.46 -37.90 27.77
C ALA A 870 13.98 -39.30 27.39
N ALA A 871 13.80 -39.68 26.13
CA ALA A 871 14.43 -40.86 25.58
C ALA A 871 15.94 -40.56 25.41
N ALA A 872 16.76 -41.21 26.23
CA ALA A 872 18.20 -41.27 26.04
C ALA A 872 18.52 -41.98 24.69
N PRO A 873 19.56 -41.55 23.96
CA PRO A 873 19.83 -42.06 22.62
C PRO A 873 20.33 -43.51 22.66
N ALA A 874 19.65 -44.39 21.93
CA ALA A 874 20.09 -45.75 21.69
C ALA A 874 21.23 -45.76 20.65
N SER A 875 22.44 -46.05 21.12
CA SER A 875 23.59 -46.42 20.29
C SER A 875 23.41 -47.82 19.72
N SER A 876 23.54 -47.95 18.40
CA SER A 876 23.56 -49.21 17.66
C SER A 876 25.00 -49.72 17.47
N ALA A 877 25.29 -50.94 17.93
CA ALA A 877 26.42 -51.78 17.48
C ALA A 877 26.10 -53.27 17.80
N PRO A 878 26.66 -54.26 17.08
CA PRO A 878 25.86 -55.29 16.41
C PRO A 878 25.74 -56.64 17.14
N ALA A 879 24.84 -57.46 16.59
CA ALA A 879 24.41 -58.78 17.01
C ALA A 879 25.55 -59.80 17.26
N GLY A 880 25.44 -60.50 18.40
CA GLY A 880 26.09 -61.78 18.70
C GLY A 880 25.06 -62.75 19.30
N LYS A 881 24.95 -63.95 18.73
CA LYS A 881 24.04 -65.04 19.10
C LYS A 881 24.40 -65.72 20.45
N PRO A 882 23.49 -66.52 21.04
CA PRO A 882 23.35 -66.68 22.49
C PRO A 882 24.16 -67.84 23.09
N GLY A 883 24.63 -67.63 24.32
CA GLY A 883 25.22 -68.65 25.20
C GLY A 883 24.36 -68.82 26.47
N ALA A 884 24.13 -70.07 26.83
CA ALA A 884 23.08 -70.56 27.71
C ALA A 884 23.26 -70.30 29.22
N ASN A 885 22.10 -70.20 29.89
CA ASN A 885 21.78 -70.66 31.25
C ASN A 885 22.55 -70.11 32.47
N ALA A 886 22.07 -68.97 32.98
CA ALA A 886 22.03 -68.64 34.41
C ALA A 886 20.92 -67.61 34.79
N SER A 887 20.03 -67.22 33.87
CA SER A 887 19.19 -66.01 34.00
C SER A 887 17.78 -66.20 34.55
N GLY A 888 17.38 -67.41 34.93
CA GLY A 888 16.02 -67.68 35.42
C GLY A 888 15.70 -67.04 36.77
N ASP A 889 16.70 -66.90 37.65
CA ASP A 889 16.46 -66.53 39.06
C ASP A 889 16.63 -65.01 39.31
N VAL A 890 17.47 -64.33 38.53
CA VAL A 890 17.64 -62.86 38.61
C VAL A 890 16.47 -62.14 37.94
N SER A 891 15.93 -62.69 36.83
CA SER A 891 14.75 -62.12 36.16
C SER A 891 13.50 -62.20 37.04
N ALA A 892 13.35 -63.26 37.83
CA ALA A 892 12.29 -63.38 38.84
C ALA A 892 12.42 -62.29 39.93
N LEU A 893 13.61 -62.09 40.49
CA LEU A 893 13.87 -61.04 41.49
C LEU A 893 13.63 -59.62 40.95
N ILE A 894 13.93 -59.37 39.67
CA ILE A 894 13.61 -58.08 39.02
C ILE A 894 12.09 -57.91 38.88
N SER A 895 11.37 -58.97 38.49
CA SER A 895 9.91 -58.93 38.40
C SER A 895 9.23 -58.72 39.75
N ASP A 896 9.76 -59.35 40.81
CA ASP A 896 9.23 -59.19 42.16
C ASP A 896 9.50 -57.79 42.71
N ALA A 897 10.70 -57.23 42.47
CA ALA A 897 11.00 -55.84 42.81
C ALA A 897 10.09 -54.83 42.06
N ALA A 898 9.81 -55.07 40.78
CA ALA A 898 8.89 -54.22 40.03
C ALA A 898 7.46 -54.29 40.59
N ARG A 899 7.02 -55.48 41.00
CA ARG A 899 5.70 -55.68 41.61
C ARG A 899 5.61 -54.97 42.96
N ASP A 900 6.57 -55.17 43.86
CA ASP A 900 6.56 -54.55 45.19
C ASP A 900 6.65 -53.01 45.12
N LEU A 901 7.37 -52.46 44.13
CA LEU A 901 7.39 -51.02 43.87
C LEU A 901 6.02 -50.50 43.38
N SER A 902 5.36 -51.24 42.48
CA SER A 902 4.02 -50.85 41.99
C SER A 902 2.97 -50.91 43.10
N ASP A 903 3.05 -51.91 43.99
CA ASP A 903 2.17 -52.05 45.14
C ASP A 903 2.42 -50.96 46.19
N TYR A 904 3.69 -50.61 46.42
CA TYR A 904 4.05 -49.46 47.26
C TYR A 904 3.43 -48.15 46.75
N GLN A 905 3.55 -47.87 45.45
CA GLN A 905 3.00 -46.65 44.85
C GLN A 905 1.47 -46.61 44.94
N ARG A 906 0.80 -47.73 44.69
CA ARG A 906 -0.65 -47.86 44.84
C ARG A 906 -1.10 -47.65 46.29
N LEU A 907 -0.48 -48.34 47.25
CA LEU A 907 -0.84 -48.22 48.68
C LEU A 907 -0.54 -46.83 49.25
N THR A 908 0.50 -46.15 48.73
CA THR A 908 0.81 -44.76 49.06
C THR A 908 -0.24 -43.81 48.51
N ALA A 909 -0.69 -44.01 47.26
CA ALA A 909 -1.78 -43.23 46.67
C ALA A 909 -3.13 -43.45 47.38
N GLU A 910 -3.36 -44.64 47.93
CA GLU A 910 -4.54 -44.97 48.76
C GLU A 910 -4.42 -44.47 50.22
N GLY A 911 -3.29 -43.87 50.62
CA GLY A 911 -3.07 -43.34 51.98
C GLY A 911 -2.80 -44.38 53.07
N LYS A 912 -2.60 -45.66 52.71
CA LYS A 912 -2.32 -46.78 53.63
C LYS A 912 -0.83 -46.87 53.95
N LEU A 913 -0.30 -45.86 54.64
CA LEU A 913 1.14 -45.67 54.85
C LEU A 913 1.82 -46.82 55.63
N GLY A 914 1.10 -47.52 56.51
CA GLY A 914 1.64 -48.67 57.25
C GLY A 914 1.91 -49.89 56.36
N GLU A 915 0.97 -50.24 55.48
CA GLU A 915 1.12 -51.34 54.53
C GLU A 915 2.10 -50.99 53.40
N ALA A 916 2.11 -49.72 52.97
CA ALA A 916 3.12 -49.21 52.05
C ALA A 916 4.53 -49.35 52.64
N GLY A 917 4.72 -49.01 53.92
CA GLY A 917 6.00 -49.20 54.61
C GLY A 917 6.51 -50.64 54.55
N GLN A 918 5.62 -51.64 54.73
CA GLN A 918 5.98 -53.06 54.64
C GLN A 918 6.42 -53.45 53.23
N LYS A 919 5.71 -52.99 52.20
CA LYS A 919 6.08 -53.25 50.80
C LYS A 919 7.40 -52.61 50.40
N LEU A 920 7.71 -51.44 50.96
CA LEU A 920 9.00 -50.80 50.76
C LEU A 920 10.16 -51.59 51.38
N ASP A 921 9.96 -52.19 52.55
CA ASP A 921 10.96 -53.03 53.20
C ASP A 921 11.16 -54.38 52.49
N GLU A 922 10.08 -54.98 51.97
CA GLU A 922 10.15 -56.15 51.09
C GLU A 922 10.95 -55.83 49.82
N LEU A 923 10.67 -54.70 49.17
CA LEU A 923 11.41 -54.22 48.00
C LEU A 923 12.91 -54.06 48.30
N LYS A 924 13.27 -53.43 49.43
CA LYS A 924 14.68 -53.30 49.85
C LYS A 924 15.36 -54.65 50.04
N ARG A 925 14.65 -55.64 50.57
CA ARG A 925 15.19 -56.99 50.76
C ARG A 925 15.46 -57.67 49.40
N VAL A 926 14.51 -57.59 48.46
CA VAL A 926 14.66 -58.14 47.12
C VAL A 926 15.81 -57.46 46.38
N LEU A 927 15.91 -56.13 46.44
CA LEU A 927 17.02 -55.37 45.85
C LEU A 927 18.37 -55.71 46.49
N GLY A 928 18.40 -55.96 47.81
CA GLY A 928 19.59 -56.42 48.52
C GLY A 928 20.06 -57.81 48.07
N GLU A 929 19.14 -58.74 47.83
CA GLU A 929 19.46 -60.06 47.25
C GLU A 929 19.95 -59.94 45.81
N LEU A 930 19.33 -59.06 45.02
CA LEU A 930 19.74 -58.75 43.64
C LEU A 930 21.17 -58.19 43.60
N GLN A 931 21.51 -57.31 44.54
CA GLN A 931 22.84 -56.73 44.64
C GLN A 931 23.89 -57.75 45.10
N ARG A 932 23.56 -58.63 46.05
CA ARG A 932 24.46 -59.71 46.50
C ARG A 932 24.74 -60.75 45.42
N ARG A 933 23.82 -60.96 44.47
CA ARG A 933 24.02 -61.89 43.34
C ARG A 933 24.75 -61.27 42.15
N LYS A 934 24.90 -59.94 42.15
CA LYS A 934 25.62 -59.19 41.13
C LYS A 934 27.10 -58.98 41.48
N GLN A 935 27.46 -59.12 42.76
CA GLN A 935 28.85 -59.22 43.27
C GLN A 935 29.28 -60.69 43.28
#